data_AF-A0A016TG07-F1
#
_entry.id   AF-A0A016TG07-F1
#
_cell.length_a   1.000
_cell.length_b   1.000
_cell.length_c   1.000
_cell.angle_alpha   90.00
_cell.angle_beta   90.00
_cell.angle_gamma   90.00
#
_symmetry.space_group_name_H-M   'P 1'
#
loop_
_entity.id
_entity.type
_entity.pdbx_description
1 polymer ?
#
loop_
_entity_poly.entity_id
_entity_poly.type
_entity_poly.pdbx_seq_one_letter_code
_entity_poly.pdbx_strand_id
1 'polypeptide(L)'
;MIVTLLLVSHSLGLSFWNSIASAKGYRSGAARTKREPAAYKKWIVVTSSHSVENIKSLTREGEWQVVVIENTNSVEDRKLEGIHFLGVEEQQLLGYKISEAVLNNSQASRNIGYLYAIERGAEWIFDADDDIELTMDCATVAAPPGGGEMFPQAKIFNPYEFLGLKHLWPRGFPRKYMKNHTNDPDRFCLCHELRTPIVQHSLLRKDAIFSRISVEKSPKNDGSALQDGRENSSGELISRFAPPVILDIGFYTPWHSRNTLFHRSAFFILFQPATLPAKVTEIWRSYFIQKLLHMIGERVGFYPVGNSYSREDTHSSTNDWISDREGERTGELVRFLDAWECPHRKIINCTMLLATELSKRNFWKTLDVKAVQLWINDLQNLGCEFPLRNDFSKHILATAYEHGCGANCRRASLELEPEMDHKIDRSDLKLRAFSELARWCAKSGFSDLLQNLPNSSQLSTFHANNDVLADLTETVLVVTSNYPWNKTIGLLQRLYQPYFGVTIFCGPWFPEDYDDRNGSFPRMLRPFNYIHIEVDEMRSGWFAYYCLAKVKELRLRNVKGYFVMADDTTFNFWNAINLDAVLHPIGHTHSNGEGWWDDPAGSEAAKKTVRLFEEVYKEDPKVQVTWKKFTKGFRSQNNTNSTASELLMRADGWTASDFYYIPSAGLDYYSELMEIFFQAGLFHEIAMSKYLYSVPHRTLENSKFLSLLFPKPRSAWYLNYTAELVMIHPIKLSLLGNYTIRNRAKEEVDGKKPDPGNLKVTHLRIVTGLEIQRQIQETCLSFLKSCMRGY
;
A
#
# COMPACT_ATOMS: atom_id res chain seq x y z
N MET A 1 -48.76 62.19 29.89
CA MET A 1 -48.82 61.04 30.81
C MET A 1 -49.53 59.92 30.07
N ILE A 2 -48.97 58.70 30.08
CA ILE A 2 -49.72 57.43 29.92
C ILE A 2 -50.04 56.97 28.49
N VAL A 3 -49.43 55.83 28.13
CA VAL A 3 -49.97 54.57 27.55
C VAL A 3 -51.24 54.63 26.65
N THR A 4 -51.16 53.90 25.53
CA THR A 4 -52.26 53.26 24.74
C THR A 4 -53.02 54.12 23.72
N LEU A 5 -53.36 53.48 22.58
CA LEU A 5 -54.19 53.91 21.43
C LEU A 5 -53.46 54.56 20.24
N LEU A 6 -53.08 53.74 19.27
CA LEU A 6 -53.14 54.07 17.83
C LEU A 6 -53.38 52.76 17.06
N LEU A 7 -54.65 52.41 16.91
CA LEU A 7 -55.15 51.28 16.14
C LEU A 7 -56.45 51.74 15.45
N VAL A 8 -56.58 51.38 14.18
CA VAL A 8 -57.81 51.34 13.35
C VAL A 8 -58.28 52.67 12.73
N SER A 9 -57.89 52.91 11.48
CA SER A 9 -58.84 53.04 10.35
C SER A 9 -58.08 53.23 9.03
N HIS A 10 -58.55 52.57 7.98
CA HIS A 10 -58.09 52.55 6.56
C HIS A 10 -57.44 51.25 6.07
N SER A 11 -58.11 50.13 6.35
CA SER A 11 -58.15 48.96 5.49
C SER A 11 -59.44 49.02 4.64
N LEU A 12 -59.32 49.17 3.32
CA LEU A 12 -60.28 48.74 2.26
C LEU A 12 -59.89 49.45 0.95
N GLY A 13 -59.16 48.79 0.04
CA GLY A 13 -58.94 49.36 -1.30
C GLY A 13 -57.72 48.92 -2.12
N LEU A 14 -57.03 47.80 -1.83
CA LEU A 14 -55.82 47.41 -2.58
C LEU A 14 -55.78 45.95 -3.09
N SER A 15 -56.90 45.24 -3.06
CA SER A 15 -56.99 43.83 -3.51
C SER A 15 -57.47 43.65 -4.97
N PHE A 16 -57.20 44.60 -5.88
CA PHE A 16 -57.68 44.49 -7.27
C PHE A 16 -56.63 44.71 -8.39
N TRP A 17 -55.36 44.95 -8.07
CA TRP A 17 -54.31 45.23 -9.08
C TRP A 17 -53.27 44.12 -9.29
N ASN A 18 -53.34 42.99 -8.57
CA ASN A 18 -52.35 41.91 -8.68
C ASN A 18 -52.70 40.77 -9.67
N SER A 19 -53.73 40.91 -10.50
CA SER A 19 -54.17 39.81 -11.38
C SER A 19 -53.88 39.97 -12.89
N ILE A 20 -53.19 41.03 -13.35
CA ILE A 20 -52.99 41.28 -14.81
C ILE A 20 -51.52 41.55 -15.21
N ALA A 21 -50.52 41.25 -14.37
CA ALA A 21 -49.10 41.39 -14.72
C ALA A 21 -48.38 40.05 -14.98
N SER A 22 -49.13 38.97 -15.22
CA SER A 22 -48.61 37.68 -15.71
C SER A 22 -48.91 37.52 -17.21
N ALA A 23 -48.33 38.38 -18.05
CA ALA A 23 -48.22 38.13 -19.48
C ALA A 23 -47.19 39.09 -20.11
N LYS A 24 -46.08 38.51 -20.58
CA LYS A 24 -45.04 39.10 -21.46
C LYS A 24 -44.13 40.16 -20.84
N GLY A 25 -42.84 39.85 -20.75
CA GLY A 25 -41.81 40.84 -20.49
C GLY A 25 -40.40 40.27 -20.49
N TYR A 26 -39.75 40.29 -21.65
CA TYR A 26 -38.30 40.18 -21.83
C TYR A 26 -37.52 40.88 -20.70
N ARG A 27 -36.53 40.19 -20.09
CA ARG A 27 -35.46 40.84 -19.32
C ARG A 27 -34.10 40.42 -19.85
N SER A 28 -33.49 41.39 -20.52
CA SER A 28 -32.09 41.51 -20.88
C SER A 28 -31.14 41.30 -19.70
N GLY A 29 -30.03 40.59 -19.95
CA GLY A 29 -28.74 40.76 -19.29
C GLY A 29 -28.74 40.61 -17.77
N ALA A 30 -28.63 39.37 -17.29
CA ALA A 30 -28.27 39.12 -15.90
C ALA A 30 -26.80 39.56 -15.67
N ALA A 31 -26.63 40.69 -14.99
CA ALA A 31 -25.38 41.05 -14.34
C ALA A 31 -25.01 39.95 -13.34
N ARG A 32 -23.74 39.49 -13.38
CA ARG A 32 -23.11 38.60 -12.39
C ARG A 32 -23.51 39.02 -10.98
N THR A 33 -24.41 38.26 -10.35
CA THR A 33 -24.76 38.41 -8.94
C THR A 33 -23.51 38.18 -8.08
N LYS A 34 -23.38 38.98 -7.02
CA LYS A 34 -22.25 38.97 -6.07
C LYS A 34 -21.91 37.54 -5.64
N ARG A 35 -20.62 37.17 -5.73
CA ARG A 35 -20.03 35.95 -5.17
C ARG A 35 -20.51 35.75 -3.73
N GLU A 36 -21.27 34.69 -3.47
CA GLU A 36 -21.41 34.14 -2.11
C GLU A 36 -20.02 33.74 -1.58
N PRO A 37 -19.75 33.83 -0.27
CA PRO A 37 -18.47 33.40 0.29
C PRO A 37 -18.24 31.91 0.00
N ALA A 38 -17.02 31.55 -0.41
CA ALA A 38 -16.61 30.16 -0.65
C ALA A 38 -16.77 29.32 0.63
N ALA A 39 -17.89 28.60 0.75
CA ALA A 39 -18.24 27.89 1.99
C ALA A 39 -17.66 26.47 2.07
N TYR A 40 -17.36 25.82 0.93
CA TYR A 40 -16.98 24.41 0.91
C TYR A 40 -15.78 24.11 0.01
N LYS A 41 -14.79 23.42 0.59
CA LYS A 41 -13.53 23.05 -0.08
C LYS A 41 -13.56 21.69 -0.77
N LYS A 42 -14.49 20.80 -0.42
CA LYS A 42 -14.56 19.42 -0.91
C LYS A 42 -15.85 19.19 -1.68
N TRP A 43 -15.73 18.76 -2.93
CA TRP A 43 -16.85 18.60 -3.86
C TRP A 43 -16.85 17.23 -4.52
N ILE A 44 -18.01 16.61 -4.65
CA ILE A 44 -18.23 15.38 -5.41
C ILE A 44 -19.02 15.76 -6.67
N VAL A 45 -18.57 15.29 -7.83
CA VAL A 45 -19.23 15.54 -9.11
C VAL A 45 -19.70 14.21 -9.68
N VAL A 46 -21.00 14.08 -9.91
CA VAL A 46 -21.68 12.84 -10.32
C VAL A 46 -22.60 13.13 -11.50
N THR A 47 -22.73 12.18 -12.44
CA THR A 47 -23.80 12.19 -13.44
C THR A 47 -24.93 11.29 -12.99
N SER A 48 -26.17 11.79 -13.05
CA SER A 48 -27.36 11.03 -12.64
C SER A 48 -27.66 9.91 -13.65
N SER A 49 -27.43 8.66 -13.27
CA SER A 49 -27.86 7.45 -13.95
C SER A 49 -29.03 6.82 -13.17
N HIS A 50 -28.85 6.43 -11.90
CA HIS A 50 -29.80 5.68 -11.09
C HIS A 50 -29.54 5.85 -9.57
N SER A 51 -30.58 6.24 -8.80
CA SER A 51 -30.70 6.26 -7.30
C SER A 51 -30.29 7.53 -6.54
N VAL A 52 -31.29 8.26 -6.01
CA VAL A 52 -31.12 9.42 -5.09
C VAL A 52 -30.59 8.97 -3.72
N GLU A 53 -30.92 7.75 -3.31
CA GLU A 53 -30.52 7.18 -2.03
C GLU A 53 -28.99 7.02 -1.90
N ASN A 54 -28.30 6.70 -3.00
CA ASN A 54 -26.83 6.62 -3.02
C ASN A 54 -26.21 8.01 -2.91
N ILE A 55 -26.75 9.00 -3.62
CA ILE A 55 -26.25 10.38 -3.57
C ILE A 55 -26.40 10.96 -2.15
N LYS A 56 -27.45 10.56 -1.40
CA LYS A 56 -27.64 10.94 0.01
C LYS A 56 -26.62 10.30 0.96
N SER A 57 -26.03 9.15 0.65
CA SER A 57 -24.97 8.59 1.51
C SER A 57 -23.67 9.38 1.38
N LEU A 58 -23.40 9.92 0.18
CA LEU A 58 -22.20 10.72 -0.12
C LEU A 58 -22.13 12.04 0.69
N THR A 59 -23.26 12.58 1.16
CA THR A 59 -23.29 13.80 1.99
C THR A 59 -23.19 13.53 3.49
N ARG A 60 -23.28 12.27 3.95
CA ARG A 60 -23.24 11.92 5.39
C ARG A 60 -21.86 12.13 6.03
N GLU A 61 -20.82 12.34 5.23
CA GLU A 61 -19.45 12.56 5.70
C GLU A 61 -19.14 14.03 6.07
N GLY A 62 -20.16 14.89 6.20
CA GLY A 62 -20.11 16.17 6.93
C GLY A 62 -19.32 17.32 6.28
N GLU A 63 -18.44 17.07 5.31
CA GLU A 63 -17.59 18.09 4.69
C GLU A 63 -17.73 18.21 3.15
N TRP A 64 -18.45 17.29 2.51
CA TRP A 64 -18.58 17.23 1.04
C TRP A 64 -19.87 17.88 0.56
N GLN A 65 -19.77 18.68 -0.51
CA GLN A 65 -20.90 19.09 -1.33
C GLN A 65 -20.98 18.20 -2.57
N VAL A 66 -22.18 17.88 -3.03
CA VAL A 66 -22.38 17.05 -4.22
C VAL A 66 -23.02 17.89 -5.31
N VAL A 67 -22.45 17.88 -6.52
CA VAL A 67 -23.10 18.42 -7.71
C VAL A 67 -23.50 17.27 -8.63
N VAL A 68 -24.78 17.23 -8.97
CA VAL A 68 -25.39 16.18 -9.80
C VAL A 68 -25.72 16.78 -11.16
N ILE A 69 -25.08 16.26 -12.20
CA ILE A 69 -25.30 16.65 -13.59
C ILE A 69 -26.37 15.74 -14.19
N GLU A 70 -27.49 16.34 -14.58
CA GLU A 70 -28.62 15.63 -15.19
C GLU A 70 -28.73 15.97 -16.69
N ASN A 71 -29.12 14.98 -17.49
CA ASN A 71 -29.37 15.17 -18.93
C ASN A 71 -30.86 15.33 -19.25
N THR A 72 -31.67 15.62 -18.23
CA THR A 72 -33.12 15.80 -18.33
C THR A 72 -33.50 17.22 -17.91
N ASN A 73 -34.53 17.77 -18.56
CA ASN A 73 -35.11 19.06 -18.18
C ASN A 73 -36.03 18.95 -16.94
N SER A 74 -36.47 17.74 -16.59
CA SER A 74 -37.30 17.50 -15.41
C SER A 74 -36.43 17.27 -14.18
N VAL A 75 -35.86 18.33 -13.61
CA VAL A 75 -35.33 18.27 -12.26
C VAL A 75 -36.57 18.21 -11.36
N GLU A 76 -36.91 17.04 -10.82
CA GLU A 76 -37.85 17.00 -9.69
C GLU A 76 -37.30 17.98 -8.63
N ASP A 77 -38.16 18.79 -8.02
CA ASP A 77 -37.84 19.89 -7.10
C ASP A 77 -37.21 19.36 -5.78
N ARG A 78 -36.04 18.72 -5.89
CA ARG A 78 -35.33 17.96 -4.86
C ARG A 78 -34.35 18.89 -4.17
N LYS A 79 -34.83 19.69 -3.23
CA LYS A 79 -33.94 20.44 -2.33
C LYS A 79 -33.42 19.50 -1.25
N LEU A 80 -32.24 18.93 -1.50
CA LEU A 80 -31.50 18.15 -0.52
C LEU A 80 -30.31 18.98 -0.04
N GLU A 81 -30.14 19.07 1.28
CA GLU A 81 -29.02 19.80 1.87
C GLU A 81 -27.69 19.18 1.43
N GLY A 82 -26.76 20.03 0.98
CA GLY A 82 -25.46 19.61 0.47
C GLY A 82 -25.45 19.04 -0.96
N ILE A 83 -26.60 19.01 -1.65
CA ILE A 83 -26.72 18.46 -3.02
C ILE A 83 -27.25 19.54 -3.98
N HIS A 84 -26.54 19.71 -5.10
CA HIS A 84 -26.80 20.72 -6.13
C HIS A 84 -27.15 20.02 -7.44
N PHE A 85 -28.43 20.00 -7.80
CA PHE A 85 -28.90 19.43 -9.07
C PHE A 85 -28.77 20.46 -10.19
N LEU A 86 -28.17 20.06 -11.31
CA LEU A 86 -28.01 20.87 -12.51
C LEU A 86 -28.63 20.13 -13.70
N GLY A 87 -29.87 20.49 -14.05
CA GLY A 87 -30.52 20.07 -15.29
C GLY A 87 -29.95 20.80 -16.51
N VAL A 88 -30.41 20.45 -17.70
CA VAL A 88 -29.88 21.00 -18.96
C VAL A 88 -30.10 22.52 -19.05
N GLU A 89 -31.24 23.02 -18.58
CA GLU A 89 -31.56 24.44 -18.58
C GLU A 89 -30.67 25.22 -17.59
N GLU A 90 -30.48 24.69 -16.37
CA GLU A 90 -29.57 25.29 -15.39
C GLU A 90 -28.14 25.31 -15.92
N GLN A 91 -27.67 24.21 -16.51
CA GLN A 91 -26.34 24.11 -17.11
C GLN A 91 -26.08 25.17 -18.19
N GLN A 92 -27.10 25.53 -18.98
CA GLN A 92 -27.00 26.61 -19.98
C GLN A 92 -26.96 28.01 -19.33
N LEU A 93 -27.72 28.20 -18.24
CA LEU A 93 -27.83 29.48 -17.53
C LEU A 93 -26.57 29.85 -16.73
N LEU A 94 -25.69 28.89 -16.42
CA LEU A 94 -24.43 29.13 -15.71
C LEU A 94 -23.43 30.00 -16.50
N GLY A 95 -23.61 30.10 -17.83
CA GLY A 95 -22.82 31.01 -18.67
C GLY A 95 -21.37 30.58 -18.93
N TYR A 96 -21.01 29.33 -18.62
CA TYR A 96 -19.72 28.75 -19.02
C TYR A 96 -19.66 28.57 -20.54
N LYS A 97 -18.54 28.94 -21.16
CA LYS A 97 -18.41 28.88 -22.61
C LYS A 97 -18.32 27.44 -23.11
N ILE A 98 -17.78 26.53 -22.30
CA ILE A 98 -17.66 25.11 -22.66
C ILE A 98 -18.99 24.43 -22.93
N SER A 99 -20.10 24.95 -22.36
CA SER A 99 -21.45 24.41 -22.56
C SER A 99 -21.81 24.25 -24.03
N GLU A 100 -21.33 25.14 -24.92
CA GLU A 100 -21.53 25.06 -26.37
C GLU A 100 -20.99 23.76 -27.01
N ALA A 101 -20.00 23.12 -26.39
CA ALA A 101 -19.31 21.97 -26.95
C ALA A 101 -19.69 20.64 -26.29
N VAL A 102 -20.23 20.67 -25.05
CA VAL A 102 -20.35 19.46 -24.21
C VAL A 102 -21.79 19.06 -23.87
N LEU A 103 -22.76 19.97 -23.93
CA LEU A 103 -24.14 19.72 -23.46
C LEU A 103 -24.86 18.54 -24.13
N ASN A 104 -24.49 18.19 -25.37
CA ASN A 104 -25.10 17.08 -26.09
C ASN A 104 -24.52 15.70 -25.69
N ASN A 105 -23.57 15.65 -24.75
CA ASN A 105 -22.93 14.42 -24.31
C ASN A 105 -22.97 14.34 -22.78
N SER A 106 -23.67 13.32 -22.27
CA SER A 106 -23.90 13.11 -20.84
C SER A 106 -22.63 13.07 -19.99
N GLN A 107 -21.56 12.45 -20.51
CA GLN A 107 -20.28 12.37 -19.81
C GLN A 107 -19.53 13.70 -19.90
N ALA A 108 -19.50 14.34 -21.08
CA ALA A 108 -18.82 15.61 -21.25
C ALA A 108 -19.46 16.76 -20.46
N SER A 109 -20.76 16.67 -20.16
CA SER A 109 -21.46 17.61 -19.26
C SER A 109 -20.88 17.62 -17.84
N ARG A 110 -20.11 16.60 -17.40
CA ARG A 110 -19.34 16.65 -16.14
C ARG A 110 -18.39 17.84 -16.06
N ASN A 111 -17.88 18.31 -17.20
CA ASN A 111 -17.06 19.52 -17.26
C ASN A 111 -17.77 20.74 -16.64
N ILE A 112 -19.10 20.86 -16.84
CA ILE A 112 -19.90 21.94 -16.27
C ILE A 112 -19.97 21.81 -14.74
N GLY A 113 -20.13 20.57 -14.24
CA GLY A 113 -20.09 20.28 -12.80
C GLY A 113 -18.76 20.62 -12.15
N TYR A 114 -17.63 20.33 -12.83
CA TYR A 114 -16.31 20.74 -12.35
C TYR A 114 -16.20 22.27 -12.26
N LEU A 115 -16.58 23.02 -13.31
CA LEU A 115 -16.54 24.49 -13.27
C LEU A 115 -17.45 25.06 -12.17
N TYR A 116 -18.62 24.46 -11.95
CA TYR A 116 -19.54 24.83 -10.88
C TYR A 116 -18.91 24.69 -9.48
N ALA A 117 -18.23 23.57 -9.23
CA ALA A 117 -17.51 23.33 -7.98
C ALA A 117 -16.32 24.29 -7.81
N ILE A 118 -15.55 24.51 -8.88
CA ILE A 118 -14.39 25.43 -8.89
C ILE A 118 -14.84 26.86 -8.58
N GLU A 119 -15.90 27.34 -9.21
CA GLU A 119 -16.46 28.68 -8.99
C GLU A 119 -16.86 28.91 -7.52
N ARG A 120 -17.23 27.84 -6.80
CA ARG A 120 -17.65 27.85 -5.39
C ARG A 120 -16.53 27.57 -4.39
N GLY A 121 -15.29 27.52 -4.86
CA GLY A 121 -14.11 27.44 -3.99
C GLY A 121 -13.64 26.02 -3.67
N ALA A 122 -13.94 25.04 -4.53
CA ALA A 122 -13.37 23.70 -4.39
C ALA A 122 -11.83 23.74 -4.30
N GLU A 123 -11.27 23.06 -3.30
CA GLU A 123 -9.86 22.69 -3.24
C GLU A 123 -9.64 21.23 -3.63
N TRP A 124 -10.70 20.41 -3.52
CA TRP A 124 -10.74 19.00 -3.86
C TRP A 124 -12.02 18.68 -4.62
N ILE A 125 -11.88 17.95 -5.73
CA ILE A 125 -12.99 17.40 -6.51
C ILE A 125 -12.84 15.88 -6.59
N PHE A 126 -13.87 15.17 -6.15
CA PHE A 126 -13.99 13.72 -6.30
C PHE A 126 -14.91 13.43 -7.49
N ASP A 127 -14.34 12.87 -8.54
CA ASP A 127 -15.02 12.43 -9.77
C ASP A 127 -15.56 11.02 -9.51
N ALA A 128 -16.87 10.92 -9.36
CA ALA A 128 -17.57 9.71 -8.90
C ALA A 128 -18.69 9.28 -9.87
N ASP A 129 -19.09 8.02 -9.79
CA ASP A 129 -20.40 7.56 -10.29
C ASP A 129 -21.42 7.48 -9.16
N ASP A 130 -22.70 7.38 -9.52
CA ASP A 130 -23.82 7.32 -8.58
C ASP A 130 -24.05 5.93 -7.96
N ASP A 131 -23.32 4.89 -8.40
CA ASP A 131 -23.38 3.54 -7.86
C ASP A 131 -22.29 3.22 -6.82
N ILE A 132 -21.50 4.22 -6.42
CA ILE A 132 -20.34 4.05 -5.53
C ILE A 132 -20.69 4.42 -4.08
N GLU A 133 -20.43 3.48 -3.17
CA GLU A 133 -20.42 3.73 -1.73
C GLU A 133 -19.01 4.14 -1.29
N LEU A 134 -18.88 5.36 -0.77
CA LEU A 134 -17.63 5.88 -0.24
C LEU A 134 -17.24 5.15 1.05
N THR A 135 -16.06 4.52 1.05
CA THR A 135 -15.37 4.10 2.27
C THR A 135 -14.11 4.96 2.40
N MET A 136 -14.18 6.01 3.22
CA MET A 136 -13.06 6.91 3.46
C MET A 136 -11.93 6.21 4.23
N ASP A 137 -10.84 5.86 3.53
CA ASP A 137 -9.51 5.69 4.11
C ASP A 137 -8.45 5.88 3.01
N CYS A 138 -8.04 7.12 2.76
CA CYS A 138 -6.98 7.43 1.80
C CYS A 138 -5.62 7.39 2.52
N ALA A 139 -4.81 6.35 2.29
CA ALA A 139 -3.40 6.26 2.73
C ALA A 139 -2.47 6.20 1.50
N THR A 140 -1.26 6.81 1.56
CA THR A 140 -0.38 7.24 0.42
C THR A 140 0.94 6.44 0.33
N VAL A 141 1.52 5.95 -0.80
CA VAL A 141 2.92 5.39 -0.93
C VAL A 141 3.42 5.37 -2.37
N ALA A 142 4.70 5.68 -2.56
CA ALA A 142 5.38 5.90 -3.82
C ALA A 142 5.91 4.66 -4.56
N ALA A 143 5.93 4.67 -5.91
CA ALA A 143 6.79 3.83 -6.75
C ALA A 143 7.60 4.70 -7.76
N PRO A 144 8.94 4.65 -7.75
CA PRO A 144 9.79 5.27 -8.77
C PRO A 144 10.21 4.36 -9.95
N PRO A 145 10.89 4.90 -11.01
CA PRO A 145 11.28 4.24 -12.25
C PRO A 145 12.67 3.62 -12.20
N GLY A 146 12.77 2.30 -12.16
CA GLY A 146 13.99 1.63 -12.60
C GLY A 146 14.18 1.81 -14.11
N GLY A 147 15.24 2.52 -14.50
CA GLY A 147 15.68 2.69 -15.87
C GLY A 147 16.43 1.46 -16.38
N GLY A 148 15.87 0.83 -17.41
CA GLY A 148 16.62 0.02 -18.37
C GLY A 148 16.28 0.55 -19.76
N GLU A 149 17.29 0.89 -20.55
CA GLU A 149 17.11 1.12 -21.99
C GLU A 149 16.70 -0.19 -22.64
N MET A 150 15.39 -0.42 -22.79
CA MET A 150 14.82 -1.22 -23.87
C MET A 150 13.28 -1.07 -23.92
N PHE A 151 12.82 -0.43 -25.00
CA PHE A 151 11.49 -0.53 -25.62
C PHE A 151 10.22 -0.05 -24.87
N PRO A 152 9.15 0.35 -25.60
CA PRO A 152 7.92 0.97 -25.06
C PRO A 152 7.13 0.16 -24.02
N GLN A 153 7.43 -1.13 -23.82
CA GLN A 153 6.84 -1.96 -22.76
C GLN A 153 7.29 -1.51 -21.36
N ALA A 154 8.49 -0.96 -21.23
CA ALA A 154 9.08 -0.51 -19.97
C ALA A 154 8.39 0.72 -19.33
N LYS A 155 7.40 1.32 -20.00
CA LYS A 155 6.75 2.59 -19.59
C LYS A 155 5.28 2.43 -19.23
N ILE A 156 4.74 1.22 -19.30
CA ILE A 156 3.38 0.93 -18.86
C ILE A 156 3.48 0.13 -17.57
N PHE A 157 2.56 0.34 -16.63
CA PHE A 157 2.63 -0.28 -15.31
C PHE A 157 1.27 -0.89 -14.92
N ASN A 158 1.27 -2.04 -14.25
CA ASN A 158 0.05 -2.68 -13.74
C ASN A 158 -0.04 -2.56 -12.21
N PRO A 159 -0.79 -1.60 -11.64
CA PRO A 159 -0.90 -1.44 -10.20
C PRO A 159 -1.64 -2.60 -9.51
N TYR A 160 -2.45 -3.38 -10.24
CA TYR A 160 -3.23 -4.48 -9.65
C TYR A 160 -2.33 -5.60 -9.12
N GLU A 161 -1.15 -5.80 -9.69
CA GLU A 161 -0.16 -6.78 -9.21
C GLU A 161 0.21 -6.52 -7.73
N PHE A 162 0.41 -5.24 -7.37
CA PHE A 162 0.74 -4.82 -6.01
C PHE A 162 -0.43 -4.89 -5.03
N LEU A 163 -1.65 -4.97 -5.56
CA LEU A 163 -2.86 -5.20 -4.77
C LEU A 163 -3.13 -6.69 -4.50
N GLY A 164 -2.23 -7.57 -4.95
CA GLY A 164 -2.38 -9.02 -4.91
C GLY A 164 -3.21 -9.60 -6.06
N LEU A 165 -3.50 -8.80 -7.08
CA LEU A 165 -4.34 -9.17 -8.22
C LEU A 165 -3.50 -9.31 -9.50
N LYS A 166 -2.43 -10.10 -9.44
CA LYS A 166 -1.44 -10.30 -10.54
C LYS A 166 -2.02 -10.81 -11.86
N HIS A 167 -3.21 -11.40 -11.82
CA HIS A 167 -3.91 -11.89 -13.01
C HIS A 167 -4.85 -10.85 -13.61
N LEU A 168 -5.07 -9.72 -12.93
CA LEU A 168 -5.98 -8.68 -13.33
C LEU A 168 -5.26 -7.51 -13.98
N TRP A 169 -5.92 -6.89 -14.97
CA TRP A 169 -5.39 -5.75 -15.70
C TRP A 169 -6.37 -4.57 -15.68
N PRO A 170 -5.87 -3.32 -15.61
CA PRO A 170 -6.69 -2.13 -15.74
C PRO A 170 -7.44 -2.11 -17.07
N ARG A 171 -8.69 -1.65 -17.06
CA ARG A 171 -9.46 -1.38 -18.29
C ARG A 171 -8.70 -0.37 -19.16
N GLY A 172 -8.48 -0.70 -20.44
CA GLY A 172 -7.73 0.16 -21.37
C GLY A 172 -6.22 -0.04 -21.36
N PHE A 173 -5.73 -1.05 -20.62
CA PHE A 173 -4.32 -1.43 -20.71
C PHE A 173 -4.03 -1.93 -22.14
N PRO A 174 -2.92 -1.52 -22.80
CA PRO A 174 -2.76 -1.83 -24.21
C PRO A 174 -2.49 -3.32 -24.42
N ARG A 175 -3.41 -4.00 -25.14
CA ARG A 175 -3.43 -5.47 -25.29
C ARG A 175 -2.13 -6.06 -25.84
N LYS A 176 -1.46 -5.33 -26.74
CA LYS A 176 -0.17 -5.74 -27.33
C LYS A 176 0.91 -5.99 -26.27
N TYR A 177 0.82 -5.33 -25.11
CA TYR A 177 1.82 -5.42 -24.06
C TYR A 177 1.46 -6.45 -23.00
N MET A 178 0.18 -6.77 -22.77
CA MET A 178 -0.27 -7.69 -21.69
C MET A 178 0.45 -9.05 -21.65
N LYS A 179 0.66 -9.70 -22.80
CA LYS A 179 1.19 -11.09 -22.83
C LYS A 179 2.61 -11.23 -22.27
N ASN A 180 3.44 -10.20 -22.46
CA ASN A 180 4.85 -10.21 -22.08
C ASN A 180 5.17 -9.14 -21.03
N HIS A 181 4.14 -8.52 -20.45
CA HIS A 181 4.32 -7.45 -19.46
C HIS A 181 4.64 -8.04 -18.10
N THR A 182 5.69 -7.52 -17.48
CA THR A 182 6.00 -7.67 -16.07
C THR A 182 6.25 -6.28 -15.52
N ASN A 183 5.86 -6.02 -14.27
CA ASN A 183 6.26 -4.76 -13.63
C ASN A 183 7.76 -4.67 -13.33
N ASP A 184 8.49 -5.79 -13.50
CA ASP A 184 9.93 -5.94 -13.26
C ASP A 184 10.24 -5.70 -11.76
N PRO A 185 10.32 -6.77 -10.94
CA PRO A 185 10.28 -6.67 -9.47
C PRO A 185 11.41 -5.83 -8.87
N ASP A 186 12.49 -5.63 -9.62
CA ASP A 186 13.66 -4.84 -9.19
C ASP A 186 13.51 -3.34 -9.46
N ARG A 187 12.36 -2.89 -10.01
CA ARG A 187 12.05 -1.49 -10.26
C ARG A 187 11.26 -0.81 -9.14
N PHE A 188 10.79 -1.57 -8.15
CA PHE A 188 10.10 -0.97 -7.01
C PHE A 188 11.11 -0.32 -6.09
N CYS A 189 10.75 0.87 -5.62
CA CYS A 189 11.58 1.61 -4.71
C CYS A 189 10.73 2.31 -3.66
N LEU A 190 11.17 2.16 -2.42
CA LEU A 190 10.51 2.60 -1.21
C LEU A 190 11.10 3.94 -0.80
N CYS A 191 10.25 4.97 -0.66
CA CYS A 191 10.71 6.31 -0.32
C CYS A 191 10.19 6.78 1.04
N HIS A 192 11.08 7.36 1.84
CA HIS A 192 10.79 8.00 3.12
C HIS A 192 9.89 9.23 2.92
N GLU A 193 10.35 10.18 2.09
CA GLU A 193 9.61 11.36 1.70
C GLU A 193 9.17 11.26 0.24
N LEU A 194 7.86 11.22 0.04
CA LEU A 194 7.26 11.50 -1.26
C LEU A 194 6.08 12.44 -1.08
N ARG A 195 6.03 13.47 -1.94
CA ARG A 195 4.88 14.36 -2.04
C ARG A 195 3.62 13.58 -2.43
N THR A 196 2.53 13.83 -1.72
CA THR A 196 1.22 13.24 -2.02
C THR A 196 0.79 13.58 -3.45
N PRO A 197 0.31 12.59 -4.23
CA PRO A 197 -0.19 12.82 -5.58
C PRO A 197 -1.38 13.77 -5.58
N ILE A 198 -1.38 14.70 -6.54
CA ILE A 198 -2.50 15.62 -6.77
C ILE A 198 -3.67 14.96 -7.52
N VAL A 199 -3.46 13.75 -8.07
CA VAL A 199 -4.49 12.87 -8.64
C VAL A 199 -4.38 11.51 -7.97
N GLN A 200 -5.48 11.06 -7.38
CA GLN A 200 -5.55 9.79 -6.64
C GLN A 200 -6.72 8.98 -7.18
N HIS A 201 -6.42 7.87 -7.84
CA HIS A 201 -7.40 6.95 -8.36
C HIS A 201 -7.55 5.78 -7.39
N SER A 202 -8.77 5.52 -6.98
CA SER A 202 -9.10 4.44 -6.07
C SER A 202 -9.61 3.25 -6.88
N LEU A 203 -9.06 2.07 -6.63
CA LEU A 203 -9.36 0.85 -7.38
C LEU A 203 -10.56 0.14 -6.74
N LEU A 204 -11.69 0.07 -7.46
CA LEU A 204 -12.90 -0.65 -7.01
C LEU A 204 -12.80 -2.13 -7.34
N ARG A 205 -13.53 -2.95 -6.58
CA ARG A 205 -13.68 -4.40 -6.80
C ARG A 205 -14.08 -4.76 -8.24
N LYS A 206 -14.89 -3.92 -8.89
CA LYS A 206 -15.36 -4.12 -10.27
C LYS A 206 -14.42 -3.58 -11.34
N ASP A 207 -13.37 -2.83 -11.02
CA ASP A 207 -12.48 -2.23 -12.03
C ASP A 207 -11.47 -3.26 -12.59
N ALA A 208 -11.29 -4.36 -11.87
CA ALA A 208 -10.42 -5.48 -12.19
C ALA A 208 -11.06 -6.46 -13.20
N ILE A 209 -11.34 -5.99 -14.43
CA ILE A 209 -12.22 -6.72 -15.37
C ILE A 209 -11.47 -7.68 -16.32
N PHE A 210 -10.14 -7.60 -16.42
CA PHE A 210 -9.37 -8.49 -17.31
C PHE A 210 -8.60 -9.56 -16.54
N SER A 211 -9.08 -10.81 -16.52
CA SER A 211 -8.21 -11.94 -16.14
C SER A 211 -7.31 -12.34 -17.32
N ARG A 212 -6.06 -12.74 -17.01
CA ARG A 212 -5.11 -13.29 -18.00
C ARG A 212 -5.70 -14.45 -18.82
N ILE A 213 -6.60 -15.24 -18.22
CA ILE A 213 -7.32 -16.36 -18.85
C ILE A 213 -8.22 -15.88 -20.01
N SER A 214 -8.87 -14.72 -19.86
CA SER A 214 -9.72 -14.13 -20.91
C SER A 214 -8.91 -13.63 -22.11
N VAL A 215 -7.62 -13.34 -21.94
CA VAL A 215 -6.70 -12.93 -23.03
C VAL A 215 -6.22 -14.13 -23.86
N GLU A 216 -6.15 -15.31 -23.26
CA GLU A 216 -5.74 -16.55 -23.93
C GLU A 216 -6.90 -17.21 -24.71
N LYS A 217 -8.15 -17.05 -24.25
CA LYS A 217 -9.36 -17.55 -24.93
C LYS A 217 -9.86 -16.64 -26.08
N SER A 218 -8.97 -16.25 -27.00
CA SER A 218 -9.39 -15.68 -28.30
C SER A 218 -9.55 -16.80 -29.33
N PRO A 219 -10.66 -16.88 -30.10
CA PRO A 219 -11.04 -18.08 -30.82
C PRO A 219 -10.12 -18.31 -32.03
N LYS A 220 -9.25 -19.30 -31.92
CA LYS A 220 -8.85 -20.08 -33.09
C LYS A 220 -9.63 -21.38 -33.04
N ASN A 221 -10.36 -21.65 -34.11
CA ASN A 221 -10.98 -22.92 -34.41
C ASN A 221 -10.00 -24.07 -34.13
N ASP A 222 -10.21 -24.78 -33.03
CA ASP A 222 -10.03 -26.23 -33.05
C ASP A 222 -10.88 -26.86 -31.94
N GLY A 223 -11.75 -27.78 -32.35
CA GLY A 223 -12.66 -28.47 -31.45
C GLY A 223 -11.91 -29.56 -30.70
N SER A 224 -11.34 -29.25 -29.54
CA SER A 224 -11.13 -30.18 -28.42
C SER A 224 -10.23 -29.57 -27.34
N ALA A 225 -10.81 -28.90 -26.34
CA ALA A 225 -10.18 -28.78 -25.01
C ALA A 225 -11.18 -28.23 -23.97
N LEU A 226 -11.49 -29.07 -22.98
CA LEU A 226 -11.90 -28.74 -21.61
C LEU A 226 -13.18 -27.91 -21.44
N GLN A 227 -14.31 -28.63 -21.45
CA GLN A 227 -15.45 -28.31 -20.57
C GLN A 227 -15.02 -28.46 -19.10
N ASP A 228 -14.50 -27.41 -18.50
CA ASP A 228 -14.73 -27.16 -17.07
C ASP A 228 -15.08 -25.67 -16.91
N GLY A 229 -16.36 -25.40 -17.12
CA GLY A 229 -16.99 -24.10 -16.91
C GLY A 229 -17.21 -23.86 -15.43
N ARG A 230 -16.13 -23.64 -14.68
CA ARG A 230 -16.22 -22.88 -13.44
C ARG A 230 -15.90 -21.42 -13.76
N GLU A 231 -16.96 -20.66 -14.08
CA GLU A 231 -17.04 -19.25 -13.73
C GLU A 231 -17.05 -19.12 -12.19
N ASN A 232 -15.96 -19.53 -11.55
CA ASN A 232 -15.68 -19.22 -10.15
C ASN A 232 -14.81 -17.97 -10.14
N SER A 233 -15.33 -16.85 -10.66
CA SER A 233 -14.91 -15.53 -10.21
C SER A 233 -15.59 -15.21 -8.88
N SER A 234 -15.55 -16.16 -7.94
CA SER A 234 -15.93 -15.96 -6.56
C SER A 234 -14.89 -15.06 -5.92
N GLY A 235 -15.08 -13.74 -6.05
CA GLY A 235 -14.58 -12.72 -5.13
C GLY A 235 -13.10 -12.75 -4.75
N GLU A 236 -12.17 -12.75 -5.72
CA GLU A 236 -10.79 -12.36 -5.41
C GLU A 236 -10.80 -10.91 -4.90
N LEU A 237 -10.46 -10.72 -3.62
CA LEU A 237 -10.44 -9.41 -2.98
C LEU A 237 -9.02 -8.83 -3.03
N ILE A 238 -8.95 -7.50 -3.15
CA ILE A 238 -7.69 -6.76 -2.96
C ILE A 238 -7.09 -7.21 -1.62
N SER A 239 -5.79 -7.49 -1.60
CA SER A 239 -5.11 -7.87 -0.36
C SER A 239 -5.39 -6.83 0.73
N ARG A 240 -5.83 -7.27 1.91
CA ARG A 240 -6.09 -6.35 3.04
C ARG A 240 -4.86 -5.53 3.45
N PHE A 241 -3.66 -6.04 3.13
CA PHE A 241 -2.38 -5.40 3.38
C PHE A 241 -1.92 -4.46 2.27
N ALA A 242 -2.68 -4.40 1.16
CA ALA A 242 -2.29 -3.65 -0.02
C ALA A 242 -2.01 -2.19 0.32
N PRO A 243 -0.82 -1.70 -0.03
CA PRO A 243 -0.56 -0.29 0.05
C PRO A 243 -1.05 0.43 -1.22
N PRO A 244 -1.22 1.74 -1.16
CA PRO A 244 -1.25 2.59 -2.35
C PRO A 244 0.02 2.46 -3.20
N VAL A 245 -0.08 2.75 -4.49
CA VAL A 245 1.02 2.75 -5.45
C VAL A 245 1.03 4.05 -6.24
N ILE A 246 2.10 4.84 -6.17
CA ILE A 246 2.22 6.08 -6.97
C ILE A 246 3.11 5.83 -8.15
N LEU A 247 2.67 6.20 -9.34
CA LEU A 247 3.48 6.10 -10.54
C LEU A 247 4.38 7.31 -10.66
N ASP A 248 5.69 7.09 -10.79
CA ASP A 248 6.60 8.17 -11.13
C ASP A 248 6.53 8.56 -12.60
N ILE A 249 7.13 9.70 -12.88
CA ILE A 249 7.12 10.38 -14.16
C ILE A 249 7.61 9.44 -15.27
N GLY A 250 6.80 9.38 -16.34
CA GLY A 250 7.11 8.58 -17.52
C GLY A 250 6.47 7.19 -17.52
N PHE A 251 5.85 6.75 -16.43
CA PHE A 251 4.99 5.57 -16.47
C PHE A 251 3.54 5.93 -16.74
N TYR A 252 2.85 4.99 -17.39
CA TYR A 252 1.45 5.14 -17.70
C TYR A 252 0.65 3.93 -17.22
N THR A 253 -0.48 4.21 -16.59
CA THR A 253 -1.53 3.24 -16.31
C THR A 253 -2.88 3.89 -16.61
N PRO A 254 -3.77 3.23 -17.35
CA PRO A 254 -5.09 3.79 -17.60
C PRO A 254 -5.96 3.69 -16.35
N TRP A 255 -6.85 4.67 -16.19
CA TRP A 255 -7.91 4.66 -15.19
C TRP A 255 -9.19 5.23 -15.78
N HIS A 256 -10.32 5.03 -15.09
CA HIS A 256 -11.61 5.63 -15.45
C HIS A 256 -12.02 6.73 -14.47
N SER A 257 -12.91 7.61 -14.91
CA SER A 257 -13.35 8.82 -14.20
C SER A 257 -14.23 8.55 -12.98
N ARG A 258 -14.44 7.29 -12.60
CA ARG A 258 -15.51 6.93 -11.65
C ARG A 258 -15.06 6.92 -10.20
N ASN A 259 -13.77 6.97 -9.91
CA ASN A 259 -13.27 6.90 -8.53
C ASN A 259 -11.94 7.66 -8.39
N THR A 260 -11.95 8.95 -8.74
CA THR A 260 -10.71 9.72 -8.81
C THR A 260 -10.82 11.04 -8.08
N LEU A 261 -9.93 11.26 -7.12
CA LEU A 261 -9.79 12.50 -6.38
C LEU A 261 -8.75 13.41 -7.05
N PHE A 262 -9.12 14.67 -7.22
CA PHE A 262 -8.28 15.72 -7.81
C PHE A 262 -8.11 16.87 -6.83
N HIS A 263 -6.86 17.26 -6.57
CA HIS A 263 -6.53 18.51 -5.88
C HIS A 263 -6.66 19.70 -6.84
N ARG A 264 -6.88 20.92 -6.31
CA ARG A 264 -7.00 22.16 -7.11
C ARG A 264 -5.88 22.39 -8.13
N SER A 265 -4.65 21.96 -7.81
CA SER A 265 -3.51 22.04 -8.73
C SER A 265 -3.66 21.20 -10.00
N ALA A 266 -4.56 20.21 -9.99
CA ALA A 266 -4.91 19.34 -11.11
C ALA A 266 -6.20 19.77 -11.82
N PHE A 267 -6.85 20.88 -11.46
CA PHE A 267 -8.12 21.25 -12.09
C PHE A 267 -7.98 21.54 -13.58
N PHE A 268 -6.84 22.04 -14.06
CA PHE A 268 -6.63 22.28 -15.48
C PHE A 268 -6.68 21.01 -16.36
N ILE A 269 -6.58 19.82 -15.77
CA ILE A 269 -6.62 18.52 -16.45
C ILE A 269 -7.91 17.71 -16.17
N LEU A 270 -8.90 18.29 -15.49
CA LEU A 270 -10.20 17.62 -15.26
C LEU A 270 -11.03 17.40 -16.54
N PHE A 271 -10.70 18.11 -17.62
CA PHE A 271 -11.43 18.10 -18.89
C PHE A 271 -11.77 16.68 -19.41
N GLN A 272 -13.03 16.46 -19.77
CA GLN A 272 -13.54 15.28 -20.47
C GLN A 272 -13.89 15.58 -21.94
N PRO A 273 -13.32 14.84 -22.92
CA PRO A 273 -13.68 14.95 -24.34
C PRO A 273 -15.15 14.62 -24.64
N ALA A 274 -15.72 15.25 -25.68
CA ALA A 274 -17.14 15.16 -26.02
C ALA A 274 -17.45 14.28 -27.23
N THR A 275 -16.47 13.99 -28.10
CA THR A 275 -16.77 13.32 -29.39
C THR A 275 -16.53 11.81 -29.43
N LEU A 276 -15.99 11.26 -28.36
CA LEU A 276 -15.67 9.85 -28.24
C LEU A 276 -16.78 9.07 -27.51
N PRO A 277 -16.91 7.76 -27.77
CA PRO A 277 -17.71 6.89 -26.93
C PRO A 277 -17.20 6.94 -25.49
N ALA A 278 -18.11 6.97 -24.51
CA ALA A 278 -17.79 7.16 -23.08
C ALA A 278 -16.57 6.36 -22.62
N LYS A 279 -16.53 5.05 -22.90
CA LYS A 279 -15.45 4.13 -22.49
C LYS A 279 -14.07 4.55 -23.02
N VAL A 280 -14.02 5.00 -24.28
CA VAL A 280 -12.78 5.44 -24.94
C VAL A 280 -12.35 6.81 -24.42
N THR A 281 -13.33 7.68 -24.15
CA THR A 281 -13.11 8.99 -23.53
C THR A 281 -12.32 8.84 -22.24
N GLU A 282 -12.78 8.02 -21.30
CA GLU A 282 -12.14 7.87 -19.99
C GLU A 282 -10.69 7.38 -20.11
N ILE A 283 -10.47 6.36 -20.95
CA ILE A 283 -9.17 5.70 -21.09
C ILE A 283 -8.17 6.61 -21.78
N TRP A 284 -8.49 7.20 -22.94
CA TRP A 284 -7.54 8.10 -23.62
C TRP A 284 -7.34 9.42 -22.86
N ARG A 285 -8.36 9.90 -22.14
CA ARG A 285 -8.22 11.04 -21.22
C ARG A 285 -7.19 10.74 -20.14
N SER A 286 -7.21 9.56 -19.51
CA SER A 286 -6.25 9.22 -18.45
C SER A 286 -4.78 9.31 -18.92
N TYR A 287 -4.47 8.87 -20.14
CA TYR A 287 -3.12 8.99 -20.71
C TYR A 287 -2.74 10.45 -21.04
N PHE A 288 -3.69 11.22 -21.58
CA PHE A 288 -3.51 12.65 -21.83
C PHE A 288 -3.21 13.42 -20.53
N ILE A 289 -3.96 13.14 -19.46
CA ILE A 289 -3.77 13.72 -18.13
C ILE A 289 -2.38 13.37 -17.57
N GLN A 290 -1.99 12.09 -17.63
CA GLN A 290 -0.68 11.64 -17.16
C GLN A 290 0.47 12.37 -17.85
N LYS A 291 0.41 12.55 -19.18
CA LYS A 291 1.46 13.30 -19.89
C LYS A 291 1.58 14.74 -19.38
N LEU A 292 0.46 15.40 -19.08
CA LEU A 292 0.48 16.76 -18.55
C LEU A 292 0.96 16.84 -17.09
N LEU A 293 0.61 15.85 -16.25
CA LEU A 293 1.14 15.71 -14.88
C LEU A 293 2.66 15.55 -14.89
N HIS A 294 3.17 14.68 -15.74
CA HIS A 294 4.61 14.45 -15.92
C HIS A 294 5.37 15.75 -16.22
N MET A 295 4.78 16.63 -17.03
CA MET A 295 5.40 17.91 -17.43
C MET A 295 5.45 18.96 -16.31
N ILE A 296 4.69 18.80 -15.23
CA ILE A 296 4.71 19.70 -14.08
C ILE A 296 5.37 19.06 -12.85
N GLY A 297 5.96 17.87 -13.01
CA GLY A 297 6.62 17.12 -11.94
C GLY A 297 5.65 16.45 -10.96
N GLU A 298 4.40 16.25 -11.37
CA GLU A 298 3.34 15.67 -10.55
C GLU A 298 3.05 14.23 -10.97
N ARG A 299 2.40 13.48 -10.06
CA ARG A 299 2.19 12.04 -10.18
C ARG A 299 0.73 11.66 -9.98
N VAL A 300 0.40 10.43 -10.36
CA VAL A 300 -0.86 9.77 -10.04
C VAL A 300 -0.63 8.67 -9.00
N GLY A 301 -1.50 8.56 -8.01
CA GLY A 301 -1.52 7.44 -7.07
C GLY A 301 -2.72 6.52 -7.29
N PHE A 302 -2.51 5.22 -7.13
CA PHE A 302 -3.50 4.16 -7.17
C PHE A 302 -3.72 3.62 -5.76
N TYR A 303 -4.94 3.68 -5.26
CA TYR A 303 -5.26 3.41 -3.86
C TYR A 303 -6.17 2.17 -3.77
N PRO A 304 -5.89 1.21 -2.85
CA PRO A 304 -6.81 0.12 -2.61
C PRO A 304 -8.06 0.64 -1.91
N VAL A 305 -9.26 0.25 -2.35
CA VAL A 305 -10.50 0.49 -1.61
C VAL A 305 -10.91 -0.77 -0.89
N GLY A 306 -10.98 -0.70 0.44
CA GLY A 306 -11.60 -1.75 1.24
C GLY A 306 -13.12 -1.57 1.22
N ASN A 307 -13.84 -2.61 0.82
CA ASN A 307 -15.29 -2.79 1.05
C ASN A 307 -16.27 -1.83 0.35
N SER A 308 -15.93 -1.19 -0.78
CA SER A 308 -16.95 -0.52 -1.61
C SER A 308 -17.74 -1.57 -2.42
N TYR A 309 -19.03 -1.75 -2.10
CA TYR A 309 -19.93 -2.71 -2.72
C TYR A 309 -20.87 -1.99 -3.71
N SER A 310 -20.83 -2.33 -4.99
CA SER A 310 -21.88 -1.91 -5.94
C SER A 310 -23.01 -2.94 -5.87
N ARG A 311 -24.20 -2.52 -5.41
CA ARG A 311 -25.37 -3.41 -5.17
C ARG A 311 -25.90 -4.13 -6.41
N GLU A 312 -25.51 -3.70 -7.61
CA GLU A 312 -25.85 -4.37 -8.87
C GLU A 312 -24.89 -5.53 -9.18
N ASP A 313 -24.96 -6.59 -8.38
CA ASP A 313 -24.25 -7.86 -8.62
C ASP A 313 -25.00 -8.76 -9.65
N THR A 314 -25.93 -8.23 -10.45
CA THR A 314 -26.85 -9.05 -11.26
C THR A 314 -26.62 -9.04 -12.77
N HIS A 315 -25.82 -8.14 -13.36
CA HIS A 315 -25.58 -8.18 -14.81
C HIS A 315 -24.16 -7.75 -15.21
N SER A 316 -23.20 -8.68 -15.19
CA SER A 316 -21.97 -8.57 -15.96
C SER A 316 -22.30 -8.71 -17.45
N SER A 317 -22.77 -7.64 -18.08
CA SER A 317 -22.92 -7.64 -19.53
C SER A 317 -21.53 -7.76 -20.16
N THR A 318 -21.31 -8.83 -20.91
CA THR A 318 -20.10 -9.18 -21.67
C THR A 318 -19.73 -8.16 -22.76
N ASN A 319 -20.40 -7.00 -22.82
CA ASN A 319 -20.19 -5.91 -23.78
C ASN A 319 -19.42 -4.71 -23.20
N ASP A 320 -18.71 -4.89 -22.08
CA ASP A 320 -18.04 -3.79 -21.40
C ASP A 320 -16.61 -3.44 -21.89
N TRP A 321 -16.24 -3.97 -23.05
CA TRP A 321 -14.89 -3.85 -23.62
C TRP A 321 -14.72 -2.60 -24.48
N ILE A 322 -13.50 -2.05 -24.47
CA ILE A 322 -13.00 -1.27 -25.61
C ILE A 322 -12.75 -2.26 -26.76
N SER A 323 -13.10 -1.90 -27.99
CA SER A 323 -12.91 -2.78 -29.15
C SER A 323 -11.43 -3.12 -29.37
N ASP A 324 -11.14 -4.27 -29.98
CA ASP A 324 -9.77 -4.69 -30.30
C ASP A 324 -8.96 -3.60 -31.01
N ARG A 325 -9.62 -2.91 -31.95
CA ARG A 325 -9.07 -1.77 -32.69
C ARG A 325 -8.66 -0.63 -31.76
N GLU A 326 -9.52 -0.24 -30.83
CA GLU A 326 -9.25 0.86 -29.90
C GLU A 326 -8.18 0.47 -28.86
N GLY A 327 -8.14 -0.81 -28.46
CA GLY A 327 -7.07 -1.35 -27.61
C GLY A 327 -5.69 -1.28 -28.30
N GLU A 328 -5.62 -1.58 -29.59
CA GLU A 328 -4.40 -1.44 -30.40
C GLU A 328 -3.98 0.03 -30.55
N ARG A 329 -4.93 0.92 -30.87
CA ARG A 329 -4.70 2.37 -30.94
C ARG A 329 -4.21 2.97 -29.62
N THR A 330 -4.61 2.40 -28.49
CA THR A 330 -4.11 2.83 -27.17
C THR A 330 -2.60 2.60 -27.03
N GLY A 331 -2.06 1.51 -27.59
CA GLY A 331 -0.62 1.28 -27.63
C GLY A 331 0.14 2.27 -28.54
N GLU A 332 -0.51 2.82 -29.56
CA GLU A 332 0.02 3.90 -30.39
C GLU A 332 0.02 5.24 -29.66
N LEU A 333 -1.06 5.53 -28.92
CA LEU A 333 -1.19 6.72 -28.09
C LEU A 333 -0.05 6.81 -27.07
N VAL A 334 0.20 5.74 -26.31
CA VAL A 334 1.25 5.73 -25.29
C VAL A 334 2.63 5.97 -25.91
N ARG A 335 2.94 5.33 -27.04
CA ARG A 335 4.21 5.55 -27.77
C ARG A 335 4.36 7.00 -28.22
N PHE A 336 3.28 7.61 -28.71
CA PHE A 336 3.27 9.01 -29.08
C PHE A 336 3.51 9.92 -27.87
N LEU A 337 2.79 9.70 -26.76
CA LEU A 337 2.91 10.53 -25.56
C LEU A 337 4.29 10.43 -24.92
N ASP A 338 4.90 9.25 -24.91
CA ASP A 338 6.27 9.05 -24.42
C ASP A 338 7.28 9.89 -25.22
N ALA A 339 7.22 9.82 -26.55
CA ALA A 339 8.11 10.57 -27.45
C ALA A 339 7.74 12.06 -27.63
N TRP A 340 6.54 12.48 -27.24
CA TRP A 340 6.08 13.84 -27.47
C TRP A 340 6.70 14.84 -26.49
N GLU A 341 7.18 15.96 -27.01
CA GLU A 341 7.68 17.09 -26.25
C GLU A 341 6.94 18.37 -26.60
N CYS A 342 6.75 19.23 -25.61
CA CYS A 342 6.18 20.56 -25.83
C CYS A 342 7.29 21.59 -26.02
N PRO A 343 7.16 22.57 -26.93
CA PRO A 343 8.10 23.68 -27.04
C PRO A 343 7.77 24.87 -26.11
N HIS A 344 6.58 24.88 -25.47
CA HIS A 344 6.11 25.99 -24.67
C HIS A 344 6.47 25.85 -23.18
N ARG A 345 6.67 26.99 -22.50
CA ARG A 345 6.87 27.08 -21.05
C ARG A 345 5.57 27.02 -20.24
N LYS A 346 4.48 27.59 -20.78
CA LYS A 346 3.17 27.59 -20.11
C LYS A 346 2.45 26.27 -20.37
N ILE A 347 2.04 25.57 -19.32
CA ILE A 347 1.39 24.26 -19.44
C ILE A 347 0.12 24.32 -20.29
N ILE A 348 -0.66 25.40 -20.18
CA ILE A 348 -1.89 25.60 -20.98
C ILE A 348 -1.64 25.57 -22.50
N ASN A 349 -0.50 26.09 -22.95
CA ASN A 349 -0.14 26.08 -24.37
C ASN A 349 0.25 24.67 -24.79
N CYS A 350 0.89 23.91 -23.90
CA CYS A 350 1.17 22.49 -24.11
C CYS A 350 -0.11 21.65 -24.14
N THR A 351 -1.07 21.92 -23.27
CA THR A 351 -2.39 21.29 -23.26
C THR A 351 -3.10 21.51 -24.60
N MET A 352 -3.12 22.75 -25.10
CA MET A 352 -3.71 23.07 -26.41
C MET A 352 -2.99 22.39 -27.58
N LEU A 353 -1.65 22.40 -27.57
CA LEU A 353 -0.86 21.76 -28.60
C LEU A 353 -1.08 20.24 -28.60
N LEU A 354 -1.08 19.61 -27.42
CA LEU A 354 -1.30 18.18 -27.29
C LEU A 354 -2.70 17.78 -27.79
N ALA A 355 -3.74 18.51 -27.41
CA ALA A 355 -5.10 18.30 -27.92
C ALA A 355 -5.15 18.37 -29.46
N THR A 356 -4.46 19.36 -30.04
CA THR A 356 -4.36 19.53 -31.50
C THR A 356 -3.64 18.35 -32.15
N GLU A 357 -2.53 17.89 -31.58
CA GLU A 357 -1.75 16.76 -32.09
C GLU A 357 -2.51 15.43 -31.98
N LEU A 358 -3.29 15.23 -30.91
CA LEU A 358 -4.22 14.10 -30.78
C LEU A 358 -5.31 14.15 -31.85
N SER A 359 -5.82 15.33 -32.18
CA SER A 359 -6.81 15.48 -33.24
C SER A 359 -6.26 15.18 -34.63
N LYS A 360 -5.05 15.67 -34.96
CA LYS A 360 -4.36 15.33 -36.22
C LYS A 360 -4.13 13.83 -36.40
N ARG A 361 -3.97 13.09 -35.30
CA ARG A 361 -3.78 11.63 -35.29
C ARG A 361 -5.10 10.85 -35.17
N ASN A 362 -6.24 11.53 -35.30
CA ASN A 362 -7.58 10.95 -35.22
C ASN A 362 -7.88 10.28 -33.87
N PHE A 363 -7.19 10.64 -32.79
CA PHE A 363 -7.59 10.22 -31.44
C PHE A 363 -8.78 11.06 -30.98
N TRP A 364 -8.76 12.37 -31.24
CA TRP A 364 -9.84 13.32 -30.93
C TRP A 364 -10.38 13.98 -32.20
N LYS A 365 -11.59 14.54 -32.14
CA LYS A 365 -12.12 15.37 -33.24
C LYS A 365 -11.84 16.85 -32.97
N THR A 366 -12.04 17.67 -33.99
CA THR A 366 -11.85 19.13 -33.92
C THR A 366 -12.71 19.79 -32.84
N LEU A 367 -13.90 19.24 -32.56
CA LEU A 367 -14.77 19.73 -31.49
C LEU A 367 -14.13 19.53 -30.10
N ASP A 368 -13.36 18.46 -29.86
CA ASP A 368 -12.67 18.28 -28.59
C ASP A 368 -11.55 19.32 -28.41
N VAL A 369 -10.85 19.69 -29.48
CA VAL A 369 -9.85 20.78 -29.45
C VAL A 369 -10.53 22.11 -29.11
N LYS A 370 -11.70 22.39 -29.70
CA LYS A 370 -12.51 23.56 -29.33
C LYS A 370 -12.92 23.50 -27.86
N ALA A 371 -13.35 22.33 -27.37
CA ALA A 371 -13.77 22.16 -25.98
C ALA A 371 -12.61 22.39 -24.99
N VAL A 372 -11.39 21.93 -25.28
CA VAL A 372 -10.19 22.23 -24.47
C VAL A 372 -9.89 23.73 -24.44
N GLN A 373 -10.04 24.43 -25.57
CA GLN A 373 -9.86 25.88 -25.61
C GLN A 373 -10.88 26.61 -24.73
N LEU A 374 -12.14 26.19 -24.78
CA LEU A 374 -13.22 26.76 -23.96
C LEU A 374 -12.99 26.46 -22.48
N TRP A 375 -12.58 25.24 -22.14
CA TRP A 375 -12.19 24.81 -20.80
C TRP A 375 -11.13 25.74 -20.19
N ILE A 376 -10.02 25.97 -20.90
CA ILE A 376 -8.93 26.83 -20.44
C ILE A 376 -9.42 28.27 -20.26
N ASN A 377 -10.24 28.77 -21.19
CA ASN A 377 -10.79 30.12 -21.10
C ASN A 377 -11.70 30.29 -19.89
N ASP A 378 -12.56 29.32 -19.60
CA ASP A 378 -13.45 29.35 -18.44
C ASP A 378 -12.65 29.31 -17.13
N LEU A 379 -11.63 28.44 -17.02
CA LEU A 379 -10.73 28.42 -15.86
C LEU A 379 -9.99 29.76 -15.65
N GLN A 380 -9.53 30.40 -16.73
CA GLN A 380 -8.93 31.73 -16.66
C GLN A 380 -9.93 32.79 -16.17
N ASN A 381 -11.17 32.75 -16.64
CA ASN A 381 -12.23 33.67 -16.20
C ASN A 381 -12.63 33.47 -14.74
N LEU A 382 -12.44 32.27 -14.20
CA LEU A 382 -12.64 31.95 -12.78
C LEU A 382 -11.45 32.37 -11.90
N GLY A 383 -10.31 32.76 -12.51
CA GLY A 383 -9.10 33.16 -11.79
C GLY A 383 -8.24 31.99 -11.32
N CYS A 384 -8.35 30.82 -11.98
CA CYS A 384 -7.51 29.67 -11.65
C CYS A 384 -6.05 29.92 -12.05
N GLU A 385 -5.14 29.61 -11.13
CA GLU A 385 -3.71 29.60 -11.43
C GLU A 385 -3.31 28.29 -12.11
N PHE A 386 -2.38 28.36 -13.06
CA PHE A 386 -1.88 27.20 -13.78
C PHE A 386 -0.43 26.92 -13.36
N PRO A 387 -0.07 25.66 -13.14
CA PRO A 387 1.30 25.30 -12.81
C PRO A 387 2.25 25.65 -13.95
N LEU A 388 3.48 26.02 -13.60
CA LEU A 388 4.55 26.16 -14.57
C LEU A 388 5.01 24.77 -15.01
N ARG A 389 5.35 24.64 -16.30
CA ARG A 389 6.06 23.46 -16.76
C ARG A 389 7.39 23.40 -16.03
N ASN A 390 7.74 22.19 -15.58
CA ASN A 390 9.02 21.92 -15.00
C ASN A 390 9.93 21.33 -16.08
N ASP A 391 11.14 21.89 -16.26
CA ASP A 391 12.13 21.39 -17.21
C ASP A 391 12.92 20.19 -16.64
N PHE A 392 12.48 19.60 -15.52
CA PHE A 392 13.02 18.34 -14.98
C PHE A 392 12.61 17.15 -15.84
N SER A 393 12.99 17.15 -17.12
CA SER A 393 12.86 16.02 -18.04
C SER A 393 13.72 14.80 -17.64
N LYS A 394 14.33 14.78 -16.44
CA LYS A 394 15.40 13.82 -16.09
C LYS A 394 15.45 13.33 -14.64
N HIS A 395 14.60 13.79 -13.71
CA HIS A 395 14.58 13.19 -12.38
C HIS A 395 13.70 11.93 -12.35
N ILE A 396 14.23 10.88 -12.98
CA ILE A 396 13.93 9.51 -12.56
C ILE A 396 14.42 9.42 -11.11
N LEU A 397 13.50 9.36 -10.15
CA LEU A 397 13.86 9.23 -8.74
C LEU A 397 14.72 7.97 -8.45
N ALA A 398 14.69 6.97 -9.34
CA ALA A 398 15.29 5.66 -9.08
C ALA A 398 16.72 5.42 -9.60
N THR A 399 17.44 6.42 -10.12
CA THR A 399 18.85 6.19 -10.55
C THR A 399 19.89 7.06 -9.85
N ALA A 400 19.49 8.07 -9.07
CA ALA A 400 20.47 9.05 -8.57
C ALA A 400 21.13 8.69 -7.23
N TYR A 401 20.54 7.85 -6.37
CA TYR A 401 21.06 7.59 -5.02
C TYR A 401 20.71 6.21 -4.45
N GLU A 402 20.91 5.12 -5.21
CA GLU A 402 20.92 3.79 -4.56
C GLU A 402 22.06 3.69 -3.53
N HIS A 403 23.13 4.47 -3.72
CA HIS A 403 24.36 4.36 -2.94
C HIS A 403 24.48 5.55 -1.99
N GLY A 404 24.47 5.27 -0.68
CA GLY A 404 24.73 6.25 0.37
C GLY A 404 23.82 6.09 1.60
N CYS A 405 24.40 6.27 2.79
CA CYS A 405 23.65 6.26 4.04
C CYS A 405 22.61 7.39 4.06
N GLY A 406 21.34 7.06 4.34
CA GLY A 406 20.26 8.04 4.40
C GLY A 406 19.61 8.37 3.05
N ALA A 407 19.74 7.49 2.04
CA ALA A 407 19.00 7.62 0.80
C ALA A 407 17.49 7.70 1.06
N ASN A 408 16.84 8.74 0.50
CA ASN A 408 15.40 8.94 0.64
C ASN A 408 14.61 7.76 0.05
N CYS A 409 15.08 7.23 -1.08
CA CYS A 409 14.44 6.17 -1.84
C CYS A 409 15.41 4.98 -1.96
N ARG A 410 14.93 3.75 -1.71
CA ARG A 410 15.73 2.51 -1.71
C ARG A 410 15.04 1.35 -2.43
N ARG A 411 15.78 0.40 -2.98
CA ARG A 411 15.21 -0.77 -3.67
C ARG A 411 14.37 -1.61 -2.71
N ALA A 412 13.25 -2.14 -3.18
CA ALA A 412 12.43 -3.07 -2.41
C ALA A 412 11.60 -3.93 -3.37
N SER A 413 10.89 -4.91 -2.85
CA SER A 413 9.86 -5.65 -3.56
C SER A 413 8.75 -6.02 -2.58
N LEU A 414 7.51 -5.90 -3.04
CA LEU A 414 6.33 -6.32 -2.30
C LEU A 414 5.33 -6.91 -3.30
N GLU A 415 5.21 -8.23 -3.28
CA GLU A 415 4.10 -8.93 -3.89
C GLU A 415 3.22 -9.50 -2.78
N LEU A 416 1.94 -9.18 -2.89
CA LEU A 416 0.92 -9.65 -1.98
C LEU A 416 0.15 -10.77 -2.66
N GLU A 417 -0.37 -11.70 -1.85
CA GLU A 417 -1.40 -12.60 -2.34
C GLU A 417 -2.76 -11.92 -2.19
N PRO A 418 -3.73 -12.21 -3.08
CA PRO A 418 -5.08 -11.67 -2.96
C PRO A 418 -5.68 -12.09 -1.62
N GLU A 419 -6.67 -11.34 -1.13
CA GLU A 419 -7.43 -11.75 0.03
C GLU A 419 -8.30 -12.96 -0.37
N MET A 420 -7.78 -14.15 -0.08
CA MET A 420 -8.41 -15.43 -0.40
C MET A 420 -9.38 -15.82 0.72
N ASP A 421 -10.67 -15.96 0.39
CA ASP A 421 -11.71 -16.53 1.28
C ASP A 421 -11.60 -18.07 1.42
N HIS A 422 -10.52 -18.67 0.90
CA HIS A 422 -10.32 -20.11 0.92
C HIS A 422 -9.19 -20.49 1.88
N LYS A 423 -9.53 -20.72 3.15
CA LYS A 423 -8.66 -21.30 4.19
C LYS A 423 -7.91 -22.59 3.74
N ILE A 424 -8.42 -23.24 2.69
CA ILE A 424 -7.85 -24.41 2.04
C ILE A 424 -6.55 -24.06 1.27
N ASP A 425 -6.50 -22.97 0.50
CA ASP A 425 -5.31 -22.61 -0.31
C ASP A 425 -4.11 -22.27 0.56
N ARG A 426 -4.34 -21.59 1.69
CA ARG A 426 -3.30 -21.34 2.69
C ARG A 426 -2.83 -22.64 3.34
N SER A 427 -3.72 -23.61 3.52
CA SER A 427 -3.36 -24.95 4.01
C SER A 427 -2.54 -25.73 2.98
N ASP A 428 -2.85 -25.59 1.67
CA ASP A 428 -2.01 -26.10 0.58
C ASP A 428 -0.61 -25.50 0.59
N LEU A 429 -0.48 -24.19 0.79
CA LEU A 429 0.82 -23.52 0.91
C LEU A 429 1.64 -24.09 2.08
N LYS A 430 1.01 -24.25 3.26
CA LYS A 430 1.64 -24.86 4.45
C LYS A 430 2.12 -26.29 4.17
N LEU A 431 1.27 -27.13 3.58
CA LEU A 431 1.61 -28.53 3.27
C LEU A 431 2.72 -28.63 2.21
N ARG A 432 2.70 -27.78 1.18
CA ARG A 432 3.77 -27.70 0.17
C ARG A 432 5.10 -27.28 0.79
N ALA A 433 5.10 -26.20 1.58
CA ALA A 433 6.28 -25.72 2.29
C ALA A 433 6.87 -26.81 3.20
N PHE A 434 6.02 -27.47 3.98
CA PHE A 434 6.46 -28.58 4.84
C PHE A 434 7.00 -29.76 4.03
N SER A 435 6.33 -30.15 2.95
CA SER A 435 6.78 -31.25 2.09
C SER A 435 8.15 -30.97 1.46
N GLU A 436 8.42 -29.72 1.07
CA GLU A 436 9.73 -29.30 0.57
C GLU A 436 10.81 -29.37 1.65
N LEU A 437 10.50 -28.91 2.87
CA LEU A 437 11.41 -29.05 4.01
C LEU A 437 11.67 -30.52 4.33
N ALA A 438 10.64 -31.35 4.41
CA ALA A 438 10.76 -32.79 4.65
C ALA A 438 11.63 -33.47 3.59
N ARG A 439 11.47 -33.14 2.30
CA ARG A 439 12.34 -33.65 1.22
C ARG A 439 13.78 -33.17 1.33
N TRP A 440 13.99 -31.89 1.68
CA TRP A 440 15.32 -31.34 1.90
C TRP A 440 16.02 -32.04 3.09
N CYS A 441 15.27 -32.32 4.16
CA CYS A 441 15.69 -33.08 5.33
C CYS A 441 16.00 -34.55 4.98
N ALA A 442 15.14 -35.20 4.19
CA ALA A 442 15.27 -36.62 3.82
C ALA A 442 16.57 -36.96 3.10
N LYS A 443 17.21 -36.01 2.41
CA LYS A 443 18.55 -36.19 1.83
C LYS A 443 19.60 -36.60 2.87
N SER A 444 19.38 -36.26 4.14
CA SER A 444 20.25 -36.62 5.28
C SER A 444 19.79 -37.92 5.95
N GLY A 445 18.89 -38.69 5.31
CA GLY A 445 18.50 -40.03 5.73
C GLY A 445 17.35 -40.12 6.74
N PHE A 446 16.41 -39.16 6.72
CA PHE A 446 15.19 -39.17 7.54
C PHE A 446 13.95 -39.21 6.64
N SER A 447 13.50 -40.40 6.29
CA SER A 447 12.44 -40.66 5.31
C SER A 447 11.01 -40.62 5.87
N ASP A 448 10.85 -40.70 7.19
CA ASP A 448 9.58 -41.07 7.81
C ASP A 448 8.63 -39.87 8.00
N LEU A 449 9.08 -38.66 7.63
CA LEU A 449 8.41 -37.38 7.86
C LEU A 449 7.15 -37.15 7.02
N LEU A 450 7.02 -37.85 5.90
CA LEU A 450 5.90 -37.69 4.97
C LEU A 450 4.75 -38.67 5.25
N GLN A 451 4.94 -39.61 6.18
CA GLN A 451 3.92 -40.60 6.49
C GLN A 451 2.89 -39.95 7.44
N ASN A 452 1.67 -39.75 6.94
CA ASN A 452 0.48 -39.23 7.66
C ASN A 452 0.27 -37.70 7.69
N LEU A 453 0.58 -36.98 6.61
CA LEU A 453 0.13 -35.58 6.49
C LEU A 453 -1.38 -35.50 6.22
N PRO A 454 -2.11 -34.57 6.88
CA PRO A 454 -3.49 -34.29 6.54
C PRO A 454 -3.59 -33.70 5.13
N ASN A 455 -4.72 -33.88 4.46
CA ASN A 455 -5.01 -33.10 3.27
C ASN A 455 -5.38 -31.66 3.64
N SER A 456 -5.42 -30.78 2.64
CA SER A 456 -5.58 -29.33 2.82
C SER A 456 -6.90 -28.94 3.46
N SER A 457 -7.98 -29.68 3.19
CA SER A 457 -9.29 -29.49 3.81
C SER A 457 -9.28 -29.86 5.30
N GLN A 458 -8.65 -30.99 5.64
CA GLN A 458 -8.45 -31.41 7.04
C GLN A 458 -7.60 -30.38 7.80
N LEU A 459 -6.47 -29.96 7.22
CA LEU A 459 -5.59 -28.97 7.84
C LEU A 459 -6.29 -27.61 8.02
N SER A 460 -7.06 -27.17 7.02
CA SER A 460 -7.88 -25.96 7.10
C SER A 460 -8.86 -26.03 8.28
N THR A 461 -9.54 -27.17 8.44
CA THR A 461 -10.48 -27.40 9.55
C THR A 461 -9.77 -27.35 10.90
N PHE A 462 -8.59 -27.98 11.02
CA PHE A 462 -7.81 -27.94 12.27
C PHE A 462 -7.32 -26.53 12.64
N HIS A 463 -7.06 -25.69 11.63
CA HIS A 463 -6.61 -24.31 11.84
C HIS A 463 -7.76 -23.30 12.02
N ALA A 464 -8.99 -23.64 11.63
CA ALA A 464 -10.09 -22.68 11.51
C ALA A 464 -10.45 -21.95 12.81
N ASN A 465 -10.23 -22.58 13.97
CA ASN A 465 -10.61 -22.08 15.30
C ASN A 465 -9.39 -21.83 16.19
N ASN A 466 -8.24 -21.50 15.60
CA ASN A 466 -7.02 -21.24 16.36
C ASN A 466 -6.68 -19.76 16.39
N ASP A 467 -6.87 -19.13 17.55
CA ASP A 467 -6.67 -17.68 17.71
C ASP A 467 -5.24 -17.24 17.43
N VAL A 468 -4.23 -18.04 17.78
CA VAL A 468 -2.82 -17.73 17.49
C VAL A 468 -2.60 -17.68 15.98
N LEU A 469 -3.08 -18.69 15.24
CA LEU A 469 -2.91 -18.72 13.79
C LEU A 469 -3.72 -17.63 13.09
N ALA A 470 -4.93 -17.33 13.59
CA ALA A 470 -5.72 -16.21 13.10
C ALA A 470 -4.97 -14.89 13.27
N ASP A 471 -4.42 -14.65 14.46
CA ASP A 471 -3.62 -13.48 14.78
C ASP A 471 -2.39 -13.35 13.89
N LEU A 472 -1.64 -14.44 13.66
CA LEU A 472 -0.45 -14.42 12.81
C LEU A 472 -0.79 -14.02 11.36
N THR A 473 -1.94 -14.46 10.84
CA THR A 473 -2.39 -14.07 9.50
C THR A 473 -2.74 -12.59 9.35
N GLU A 474 -2.85 -11.85 10.46
CA GLU A 474 -3.07 -10.40 10.52
C GLU A 474 -1.78 -9.63 10.87
N THR A 475 -0.65 -10.31 11.07
CA THR A 475 0.64 -9.69 11.42
C THR A 475 1.65 -9.80 10.30
N VAL A 476 2.64 -8.90 10.35
CA VAL A 476 3.80 -8.89 9.44
C VAL A 476 5.02 -9.43 10.18
N LEU A 477 5.75 -10.36 9.57
CA LEU A 477 7.06 -10.79 10.03
C LEU A 477 8.16 -10.07 9.24
N VAL A 478 9.02 -9.35 9.93
CA VAL A 478 10.23 -8.72 9.37
C VAL A 478 11.43 -9.55 9.80
N VAL A 479 12.11 -10.16 8.82
CA VAL A 479 13.34 -10.91 9.05
C VAL A 479 14.51 -10.02 8.66
N THR A 480 15.31 -9.63 9.65
CA THR A 480 16.50 -8.78 9.47
C THR A 480 17.74 -9.63 9.20
N SER A 481 18.66 -9.15 8.37
CA SER A 481 19.95 -9.81 8.22
C SER A 481 21.10 -8.82 8.18
N ASN A 482 22.12 -9.16 8.95
CA ASN A 482 23.27 -8.31 9.19
C ASN A 482 24.29 -8.36 8.03
N TYR A 483 24.19 -9.38 7.17
CA TYR A 483 25.10 -9.63 6.05
C TYR A 483 24.31 -9.99 4.79
N PRO A 484 24.92 -9.88 3.60
CA PRO A 484 24.30 -10.32 2.37
C PRO A 484 23.81 -11.77 2.46
N TRP A 485 22.51 -11.97 2.26
CA TRP A 485 21.96 -13.32 2.21
C TRP A 485 22.57 -14.06 1.04
N ASN A 486 23.13 -15.24 1.31
CA ASN A 486 23.67 -16.08 0.25
C ASN A 486 22.83 -17.33 -0.01
N LYS A 487 22.20 -17.94 1.02
CA LYS A 487 21.61 -19.30 0.86
C LYS A 487 20.40 -19.64 1.76
N THR A 488 20.13 -18.88 2.83
CA THR A 488 19.19 -19.28 3.89
C THR A 488 17.75 -18.80 3.68
N ILE A 489 17.51 -17.85 2.78
CA ILE A 489 16.18 -17.26 2.54
C ILE A 489 15.13 -18.34 2.25
N GLY A 490 15.44 -19.27 1.35
CA GLY A 490 14.49 -20.32 0.96
C GLY A 490 14.05 -21.18 2.14
N LEU A 491 14.93 -21.46 3.11
CA LEU A 491 14.59 -22.16 4.34
C LEU A 491 13.65 -21.33 5.23
N LEU A 492 13.99 -20.06 5.48
CA LEU A 492 13.20 -19.14 6.29
C LEU A 492 11.80 -18.91 5.71
N GLN A 493 11.67 -18.83 4.38
CA GLN A 493 10.37 -18.72 3.72
C GLN A 493 9.46 -19.91 4.02
N ARG A 494 9.95 -21.16 3.98
CA ARG A 494 9.07 -22.31 4.30
C ARG A 494 8.70 -22.37 5.77
N LEU A 495 9.57 -21.89 6.66
CA LEU A 495 9.31 -21.89 8.10
C LEU A 495 8.25 -20.87 8.50
N TYR A 496 8.23 -19.69 7.87
CA TYR A 496 7.42 -18.58 8.35
C TYR A 496 6.38 -18.05 7.37
N GLN A 497 6.71 -17.90 6.08
CA GLN A 497 5.84 -17.25 5.10
C GLN A 497 4.41 -17.80 5.01
N PRO A 498 4.15 -19.13 5.14
CA PRO A 498 2.78 -19.67 5.11
C PRO A 498 1.89 -19.27 6.30
N TYR A 499 2.46 -18.69 7.36
CA TYR A 499 1.77 -18.48 8.64
C TYR A 499 1.47 -17.01 8.93
N PHE A 500 2.28 -16.09 8.41
CA PHE A 500 2.06 -14.66 8.58
C PHE A 500 1.19 -14.07 7.47
N GLY A 501 0.65 -12.88 7.72
CA GLY A 501 -0.04 -12.10 6.68
C GLY A 501 0.92 -11.73 5.55
N VAL A 502 2.09 -11.19 5.93
CA VAL A 502 3.20 -10.88 5.03
C VAL A 502 4.52 -11.21 5.74
N THR A 503 5.50 -11.76 5.01
CA THR A 503 6.88 -11.87 5.48
C THR A 503 7.78 -11.00 4.62
N ILE A 504 8.56 -10.12 5.24
CA ILE A 504 9.45 -9.16 4.58
C ILE A 504 10.87 -9.43 5.06
N PHE A 505 11.79 -9.56 4.12
CA PHE A 505 13.20 -9.73 4.38
C PHE A 505 13.88 -8.35 4.25
N CYS A 506 14.45 -7.83 5.34
CA CYS A 506 15.18 -6.56 5.31
C CYS A 506 16.68 -6.70 5.60
N GLY A 507 17.52 -6.10 4.76
CA GLY A 507 18.97 -6.14 4.90
C GLY A 507 19.69 -5.81 3.58
N PRO A 508 21.03 -5.91 3.56
CA PRO A 508 21.81 -5.74 2.34
C PRO A 508 21.54 -6.93 1.42
N TRP A 509 20.69 -6.76 0.42
CA TRP A 509 20.33 -7.83 -0.50
C TRP A 509 20.21 -7.33 -1.93
N PHE A 510 20.89 -8.04 -2.82
CA PHE A 510 20.84 -7.81 -4.25
C PHE A 510 20.37 -9.09 -4.95
N PRO A 511 19.29 -9.05 -5.74
CA PRO A 511 18.79 -10.22 -6.46
C PRO A 511 19.84 -10.89 -7.33
N GLU A 512 20.77 -10.10 -7.88
CA GLU A 512 21.82 -10.52 -8.78
C GLU A 512 22.91 -11.34 -8.06
N ASP A 513 23.09 -11.12 -6.76
CA ASP A 513 24.13 -11.76 -5.94
C ASP A 513 23.65 -13.06 -5.27
N TYR A 514 22.34 -13.35 -5.33
CA TYR A 514 21.77 -14.52 -4.67
C TYR A 514 21.84 -15.78 -5.55
N ASP A 515 22.60 -16.80 -5.11
CA ASP A 515 22.74 -18.09 -5.82
C ASP A 515 22.16 -19.27 -5.02
N ASP A 516 21.01 -19.77 -5.46
CA ASP A 516 20.36 -20.97 -4.93
C ASP A 516 20.51 -22.22 -5.81
N ARG A 517 21.42 -22.20 -6.79
CA ARG A 517 21.59 -23.30 -7.76
C ARG A 517 22.31 -24.52 -7.19
N ASN A 518 23.15 -24.35 -6.16
CA ASN A 518 23.98 -25.42 -5.58
C ASN A 518 23.18 -26.47 -4.77
N GLY A 519 21.87 -26.27 -4.55
CA GLY A 519 20.97 -27.28 -3.97
C GLY A 519 21.22 -27.63 -2.50
N SER A 520 22.12 -26.90 -1.81
CA SER A 520 22.43 -27.08 -0.39
C SER A 520 21.28 -26.68 0.54
N PHE A 521 20.46 -25.70 0.11
CA PHE A 521 19.26 -25.20 0.76
C PHE A 521 18.07 -25.26 -0.21
N PRO A 522 16.81 -25.19 0.28
CA PRO A 522 15.66 -24.97 -0.59
C PRO A 522 15.82 -23.68 -1.40
N ARG A 523 15.42 -23.72 -2.68
CA ARG A 523 15.45 -22.54 -3.56
C ARG A 523 14.54 -21.44 -3.04
N MET A 524 14.88 -20.18 -3.26
CA MET A 524 14.04 -19.06 -2.87
C MET A 524 12.66 -19.16 -3.55
N LEU A 525 11.58 -18.99 -2.80
CA LEU A 525 10.24 -18.83 -3.36
C LEU A 525 10.16 -17.45 -4.00
N ARG A 526 9.58 -17.41 -5.20
CA ARG A 526 9.13 -16.17 -5.83
C ARG A 526 7.60 -16.11 -5.79
N PRO A 527 7.02 -14.96 -5.47
CA PRO A 527 7.71 -13.69 -5.24
C PRO A 527 8.46 -13.57 -3.91
N PHE A 528 9.44 -12.67 -3.89
CA PHE A 528 10.29 -12.40 -2.74
C PHE A 528 10.06 -10.96 -2.28
N ASN A 529 9.61 -10.82 -1.04
CA ASN A 529 9.31 -9.53 -0.43
C ASN A 529 10.51 -9.06 0.38
N TYR A 530 11.10 -7.93 -0.02
CA TYR A 530 12.29 -7.41 0.62
C TYR A 530 12.35 -5.89 0.67
N ILE A 531 13.14 -5.39 1.61
CA ILE A 531 13.58 -4.00 1.66
C ILE A 531 15.10 -4.00 1.69
N HIS A 532 15.71 -3.36 0.69
CA HIS A 532 17.16 -3.18 0.66
C HIS A 532 17.57 -2.10 1.65
N ILE A 533 18.59 -2.40 2.43
CA ILE A 533 19.31 -1.45 3.27
C ILE A 533 20.80 -1.60 2.95
N GLU A 534 21.48 -0.49 2.72
CA GLU A 534 22.89 -0.51 2.34
C GLU A 534 23.77 -1.19 3.40
N VAL A 535 24.91 -1.74 2.98
CA VAL A 535 25.84 -2.41 3.91
C VAL A 535 26.27 -1.45 5.03
N ASP A 536 26.49 -0.18 4.70
CA ASP A 536 26.85 0.87 5.66
C ASP A 536 25.68 1.32 6.54
N GLU A 537 24.44 1.24 6.04
CA GLU A 537 23.23 1.50 6.84
C GLU A 537 22.94 0.35 7.80
N MET A 538 23.20 -0.91 7.40
CA MET A 538 23.04 -2.07 8.28
C MET A 538 24.20 -2.18 9.30
N ARG A 539 25.42 -1.80 8.88
CA ARG A 539 26.68 -1.82 9.65
C ARG A 539 26.83 -3.08 10.50
N SER A 540 26.85 -4.24 9.86
CA SER A 540 26.98 -5.55 10.53
C SER A 540 25.95 -5.80 11.64
N GLY A 541 24.73 -5.25 11.50
CA GLY A 541 23.63 -5.39 12.44
C GLY A 541 23.51 -4.28 13.49
N TRP A 542 24.44 -3.31 13.51
CA TRP A 542 24.44 -2.22 14.50
C TRP A 542 23.19 -1.36 14.45
N PHE A 543 22.50 -1.35 13.30
CA PHE A 543 21.29 -0.55 13.09
C PHE A 543 20.13 -1.40 12.53
N ALA A 544 20.07 -2.69 12.86
CA ALA A 544 19.03 -3.59 12.34
C ALA A 544 17.60 -3.13 12.65
N TYR A 545 17.37 -2.39 13.75
CA TYR A 545 16.09 -1.74 14.07
C TYR A 545 15.57 -0.82 12.95
N TYR A 546 16.46 -0.28 12.12
CA TYR A 546 16.12 0.59 11.01
C TYR A 546 15.25 -0.11 9.98
N CYS A 547 15.34 -1.45 9.87
CA CYS A 547 14.46 -2.25 9.01
C CYS A 547 12.98 -2.03 9.30
N LEU A 548 12.55 -2.02 10.56
CA LEU A 548 11.14 -1.82 10.88
C LEU A 548 10.72 -0.37 10.63
N ALA A 549 11.63 0.60 10.80
CA ALA A 549 11.37 1.98 10.41
C ALA A 549 11.15 2.11 8.89
N LYS A 550 11.91 1.36 8.07
CA LYS A 550 11.67 1.30 6.62
C LYS A 550 10.38 0.55 6.26
N VAL A 551 10.01 -0.50 6.98
CA VAL A 551 8.73 -1.20 6.76
C VAL A 551 7.52 -0.26 6.92
N LYS A 552 7.57 0.74 7.82
CA LYS A 552 6.52 1.77 7.91
C LYS A 552 6.28 2.48 6.58
N GLU A 553 7.33 2.69 5.78
CA GLU A 553 7.23 3.40 4.50
C GLU A 553 6.40 2.62 3.47
N LEU A 554 6.24 1.30 3.63
CA LEU A 554 5.36 0.48 2.78
C LEU A 554 3.89 0.79 3.04
N ARG A 555 3.54 1.34 4.21
CA ARG A 555 2.17 1.69 4.64
C ARG A 555 1.15 0.59 4.37
N LEU A 556 1.53 -0.62 4.77
CA LEU A 556 0.65 -1.77 4.79
C LEU A 556 -0.59 -1.46 5.62
N ARG A 557 -1.76 -1.85 5.09
CA ARG A 557 -3.06 -1.59 5.74
C ARG A 557 -3.53 -2.80 6.54
N ASN A 558 -4.44 -2.59 7.48
CA ASN A 558 -5.09 -3.66 8.25
C ASN A 558 -4.11 -4.66 8.91
N VAL A 559 -2.92 -4.17 9.31
CA VAL A 559 -1.94 -4.95 10.05
C VAL A 559 -2.26 -4.86 11.54
N LYS A 560 -2.27 -5.98 12.27
CA LYS A 560 -2.41 -6.03 13.73
C LYS A 560 -1.13 -5.57 14.43
N GLY A 561 0.02 -6.01 13.93
CA GLY A 561 1.34 -5.49 14.29
C GLY A 561 2.48 -6.24 13.59
N TYR A 562 3.70 -5.96 14.05
CA TYR A 562 4.94 -6.32 13.38
C TYR A 562 5.83 -7.11 14.31
N PHE A 563 6.12 -8.36 13.95
CA PHE A 563 7.21 -9.13 14.54
C PHE A 563 8.50 -8.79 13.82
N VAL A 564 9.59 -8.60 14.56
CA VAL A 564 10.93 -8.47 14.01
C VAL A 564 11.78 -9.59 14.58
N MET A 565 12.53 -10.27 13.73
CA MET A 565 13.51 -11.27 14.13
C MET A 565 14.80 -11.16 13.30
N ALA A 566 15.94 -11.50 13.88
CA ALA A 566 17.17 -11.73 13.13
C ALA A 566 17.11 -13.05 12.33
N ASP A 567 17.87 -13.14 11.25
CA ASP A 567 17.98 -14.32 10.38
C ASP A 567 18.61 -15.54 11.06
N ASP A 568 19.28 -15.32 12.19
CA ASP A 568 19.79 -16.35 13.10
C ASP A 568 18.98 -16.49 14.39
N THR A 569 17.74 -16.02 14.41
CA THR A 569 16.78 -16.32 15.48
C THR A 569 15.77 -17.35 14.99
N THR A 570 15.21 -18.17 15.88
CA THR A 570 14.00 -18.95 15.53
C THR A 570 12.81 -18.46 16.33
N PHE A 571 11.65 -18.42 15.68
CA PHE A 571 10.38 -18.07 16.30
C PHE A 571 9.42 -19.27 16.32
N ASN A 572 9.23 -19.81 17.52
CA ASN A 572 8.29 -20.89 17.79
C ASN A 572 6.91 -20.29 18.11
N PHE A 573 6.25 -19.76 17.09
CA PHE A 573 5.02 -18.97 17.20
C PHE A 573 3.82 -19.76 17.76
N TRP A 574 3.91 -21.09 17.96
CA TRP A 574 2.86 -21.86 18.63
C TRP A 574 2.79 -21.56 20.13
N ASN A 575 3.83 -20.94 20.70
CA ASN A 575 3.77 -20.34 22.02
C ASN A 575 3.08 -18.98 21.90
N ALA A 576 1.81 -18.91 22.30
CA ALA A 576 0.98 -17.72 22.18
C ALA A 576 1.64 -16.48 22.81
N ILE A 577 1.56 -15.35 22.11
CA ILE A 577 2.02 -14.04 22.56
C ILE A 577 0.81 -13.10 22.57
N ASN A 578 0.65 -12.32 23.64
CA ASN A 578 -0.34 -11.25 23.65
C ASN A 578 0.13 -10.08 22.78
N LEU A 579 -0.71 -9.69 21.83
CA LEU A 579 -0.40 -8.69 20.79
C LEU A 579 -0.92 -7.28 21.11
N ASP A 580 -1.46 -7.04 22.32
CA ASP A 580 -2.07 -5.76 22.69
C ASP A 580 -1.03 -4.69 23.05
N ALA A 581 0.22 -5.09 23.27
CA ALA A 581 1.31 -4.22 23.70
C ALA A 581 2.63 -4.62 23.02
N VAL A 582 3.65 -3.76 23.16
CA VAL A 582 5.01 -4.09 22.73
C VAL A 582 5.49 -5.32 23.50
N LEU A 583 6.09 -6.29 22.79
CA LEU A 583 6.81 -7.40 23.42
C LEU A 583 8.31 -7.23 23.16
N HIS A 584 9.10 -7.31 24.22
CA HIS A 584 10.55 -7.47 24.14
C HIS A 584 10.99 -8.57 25.10
N PRO A 585 11.71 -9.63 24.67
CA PRO A 585 12.02 -10.80 25.51
C PRO A 585 12.55 -10.46 26.91
N ILE A 586 13.51 -9.52 26.97
CA ILE A 586 14.24 -9.17 28.20
C ILE A 586 13.76 -7.85 28.83
N GLY A 587 13.06 -7.00 28.07
CA GLY A 587 12.78 -5.61 28.47
C GLY A 587 14.05 -4.75 28.59
N HIS A 588 14.09 -3.84 29.58
CA HIS A 588 15.20 -2.91 29.86
C HIS A 588 15.96 -3.27 31.15
N THR A 589 16.08 -4.57 31.46
CA THR A 589 16.54 -5.07 32.77
C THR A 589 18.06 -4.99 32.98
N HIS A 590 18.86 -4.92 31.91
CA HIS A 590 20.30 -4.65 32.01
C HIS A 590 20.53 -3.17 32.26
N SER A 591 20.92 -2.81 33.49
CA SER A 591 21.01 -1.42 33.95
C SER A 591 22.44 -0.91 34.18
N ASN A 592 23.45 -1.75 33.91
CA ASN A 592 24.86 -1.35 34.02
C ASN A 592 25.33 -0.77 32.68
N GLY A 593 25.83 0.47 32.70
CA GLY A 593 26.37 1.17 31.54
C GLY A 593 27.71 0.67 31.03
N GLU A 594 28.22 -0.47 31.48
CA GLU A 594 29.45 -1.07 30.96
C GLU A 594 29.20 -1.76 29.61
N GLY A 595 30.16 -1.66 28.68
CA GLY A 595 30.09 -2.31 27.37
C GLY A 595 29.79 -1.32 26.24
N TRP A 596 28.67 -1.50 25.54
CA TRP A 596 28.34 -0.74 24.32
C TRP A 596 28.18 0.77 24.54
N TRP A 597 27.93 1.21 25.77
CA TRP A 597 27.76 2.63 26.08
C TRP A 597 29.05 3.44 25.91
N ASP A 598 30.20 2.83 26.21
CA ASP A 598 31.51 3.49 26.13
C ASP A 598 32.02 3.60 24.67
N ASP A 599 31.39 2.88 23.73
CA ASP A 599 31.65 3.01 22.30
C ASP A 599 31.11 4.36 21.76
N PRO A 600 31.71 4.94 20.69
CA PRO A 600 31.14 6.11 20.02
C PRO A 600 29.68 5.96 19.57
N ALA A 601 29.21 4.75 19.25
CA ALA A 601 27.81 4.48 18.92
C ALA A 601 26.89 4.38 20.16
N GLY A 602 27.44 4.48 21.36
CA GLY A 602 26.71 4.62 22.62
C GLY A 602 26.62 6.08 23.05
N SER A 603 27.52 6.51 23.92
CA SER A 603 27.45 7.81 24.61
C SER A 603 27.54 9.02 23.68
N GLU A 604 28.43 9.01 22.68
CA GLU A 604 28.55 10.13 21.72
C GLU A 604 27.35 10.19 20.77
N ALA A 605 26.87 9.03 20.30
CA ALA A 605 25.62 8.97 19.54
C ALA A 605 24.42 9.45 20.37
N ALA A 606 24.32 9.12 21.65
CA ALA A 606 23.26 9.61 22.52
C ALA A 606 23.30 11.15 22.68
N LYS A 607 24.48 11.74 22.83
CA LYS A 607 24.66 13.21 22.83
C LYS A 607 24.20 13.81 21.49
N LYS A 608 24.57 13.17 20.37
CA LYS A 608 24.14 13.59 19.03
C LYS A 608 22.63 13.52 18.87
N THR A 609 21.97 12.47 19.39
CA THR A 609 20.51 12.34 19.41
C THR A 609 19.84 13.52 20.11
N VAL A 610 20.34 13.92 21.29
CA VAL A 610 19.81 15.09 22.02
C VAL A 610 19.93 16.36 21.18
N ARG A 611 21.10 16.60 20.56
CA ARG A 611 21.29 17.75 19.65
C ARG A 611 20.34 17.71 18.45
N LEU A 612 20.06 16.53 17.90
CA LEU A 612 19.10 16.40 16.80
C LEU A 612 17.71 16.89 17.25
N PHE A 613 17.24 16.51 18.44
CA PHE A 613 15.94 16.94 18.96
C PHE A 613 15.89 18.40 19.40
N GLU A 614 16.92 18.89 20.10
CA GLU A 614 16.87 20.20 20.77
C GLU A 614 17.42 21.35 19.92
N GLU A 615 18.28 21.05 18.95
CA GLU A 615 18.97 22.05 18.13
C GLU A 615 18.59 21.94 16.65
N VAL A 616 18.80 20.76 16.03
CA VAL A 616 18.65 20.60 14.57
C VAL A 616 17.18 20.61 14.14
N TYR A 617 16.35 19.79 14.79
CA TYR A 617 14.93 19.66 14.48
C TYR A 617 14.03 20.39 15.48
N LYS A 618 14.56 21.44 16.12
CA LYS A 618 13.82 22.25 17.10
C LYS A 618 12.52 22.81 16.54
N GLU A 619 12.56 23.24 15.28
CA GLU A 619 11.43 23.87 14.59
C GLU A 619 10.62 22.87 13.72
N ASP A 620 11.00 21.60 13.67
CA ASP A 620 10.25 20.58 12.92
C ASP A 620 9.06 20.07 13.75
N PRO A 621 7.80 20.36 13.35
CA PRO A 621 6.64 20.01 14.15
C PRO A 621 6.46 18.50 14.33
N LYS A 622 6.84 17.67 13.35
CA LYS A 622 6.69 16.22 13.41
C LYS A 622 7.69 15.64 14.41
N VAL A 623 8.97 16.00 14.29
CA VAL A 623 10.01 15.53 15.21
C VAL A 623 9.74 15.97 16.65
N GLN A 624 9.24 17.20 16.84
CA GLN A 624 8.87 17.68 18.18
C GLN A 624 7.66 16.94 18.78
N VAL A 625 6.72 16.45 17.97
CA VAL A 625 5.64 15.57 18.45
C VAL A 625 6.22 14.25 18.96
N THR A 626 7.14 13.64 18.21
CA THR A 626 7.84 12.42 18.62
C THR A 626 8.61 12.65 19.93
N TRP A 627 9.33 13.78 20.05
CA TRP A 627 10.09 14.13 21.26
C TRP A 627 9.23 14.30 22.51
N LYS A 628 8.08 14.98 22.36
CA LYS A 628 7.08 15.12 23.44
C LYS A 628 6.49 13.76 23.84
N LYS A 629 6.21 12.88 22.86
CA LYS A 629 5.70 11.53 23.12
C LYS A 629 6.73 10.69 23.88
N PHE A 630 8.01 10.76 23.50
CA PHE A 630 9.12 10.12 24.21
C PHE A 630 9.23 10.61 25.66
N THR A 631 9.23 11.92 25.86
CA THR A 631 9.28 12.55 27.19
C THR A 631 8.11 12.12 28.08
N LYS A 632 6.88 12.19 27.54
CA LYS A 632 5.66 11.81 28.28
C LYS A 632 5.65 10.32 28.63
N GLY A 633 5.97 9.48 27.64
CA GLY A 633 6.03 8.03 27.80
C GLY A 633 7.01 7.65 28.91
N PHE A 634 8.23 8.18 28.86
CA PHE A 634 9.24 7.94 29.88
C PHE A 634 8.80 8.31 31.30
N ARG A 635 8.31 9.54 31.48
CA ARG A 635 7.86 10.03 32.80
C ARG A 635 6.75 9.16 33.37
N SER A 636 5.81 8.75 32.51
CA SER A 636 4.70 7.89 32.92
C SER A 636 5.13 6.48 33.33
N GLN A 637 6.12 5.89 32.65
CA GLN A 637 6.58 4.53 32.93
C GLN A 637 7.49 4.44 34.15
N ASN A 638 8.26 5.50 34.44
CA ASN A 638 9.32 5.46 35.44
C ASN A 638 9.01 6.32 36.69
N ASN A 639 7.84 6.95 36.75
CA ASN A 639 7.41 7.83 37.85
C ASN A 639 8.50 8.85 38.26
N THR A 640 9.03 9.58 37.27
CA THR A 640 10.15 10.52 37.44
C THR A 640 9.87 11.87 36.78
N ASN A 641 10.55 12.91 37.28
CA ASN A 641 10.54 14.26 36.73
C ASN A 641 11.75 14.58 35.83
N SER A 642 12.67 13.63 35.64
CA SER A 642 13.85 13.80 34.79
C SER A 642 13.49 14.27 33.38
N THR A 643 14.41 14.99 32.75
CA THR A 643 14.27 15.42 31.36
C THR A 643 14.53 14.25 30.41
N ALA A 644 13.96 14.31 29.20
CA ALA A 644 14.23 13.28 28.19
C ALA A 644 15.70 13.27 27.73
N SER A 645 16.36 14.43 27.79
CA SER A 645 17.79 14.60 27.48
C SER A 645 18.67 13.94 28.53
N GLU A 646 18.35 14.11 29.83
CA GLU A 646 18.99 13.37 30.92
C GLU A 646 18.85 11.85 30.74
N LEU A 647 17.66 11.37 30.33
CA LEU A 647 17.45 9.95 30.06
C LEU A 647 18.30 9.45 28.90
N LEU A 648 18.28 10.13 27.77
CA LEU A 648 19.03 9.69 26.59
C LEU A 648 20.52 9.59 26.90
N MET A 649 21.05 10.52 27.69
CA MET A 649 22.46 10.55 28.11
C MET A 649 22.78 9.65 29.31
N ARG A 650 21.78 8.99 29.91
CA ARG A 650 22.01 8.08 31.05
C ARG A 650 22.63 6.77 30.58
N ALA A 651 23.67 6.33 31.27
CA ALA A 651 24.32 5.03 31.06
C ALA A 651 23.53 3.90 31.73
N ASP A 652 22.26 3.73 31.35
CA ASP A 652 21.32 2.76 31.94
C ASP A 652 21.22 1.44 31.18
N GLY A 653 22.29 1.08 30.45
CA GLY A 653 22.49 -0.23 29.84
C GLY A 653 21.93 -0.41 28.42
N TRP A 654 21.86 -1.67 27.98
CA TRP A 654 21.54 -2.11 26.61
C TRP A 654 20.66 -3.36 26.65
N THR A 655 19.99 -3.73 25.57
CA THR A 655 19.14 -4.93 25.56
C THR A 655 19.26 -5.71 24.25
N ALA A 656 19.41 -7.04 24.33
CA ALA A 656 19.51 -7.89 23.15
C ALA A 656 18.17 -7.94 22.41
N SER A 657 18.13 -7.40 21.20
CA SER A 657 16.91 -7.11 20.44
C SER A 657 16.86 -7.84 19.10
N ASP A 658 17.25 -9.12 19.07
CA ASP A 658 17.13 -10.01 17.89
C ASP A 658 15.70 -10.55 17.68
N PHE A 659 14.79 -10.26 18.61
CA PHE A 659 13.36 -10.61 18.51
C PHE A 659 12.51 -9.59 19.29
N TYR A 660 11.48 -9.03 18.67
CA TYR A 660 10.50 -8.18 19.35
C TYR A 660 9.20 -8.05 18.54
N TYR A 661 8.14 -7.53 19.17
CA TYR A 661 6.87 -7.23 18.52
C TYR A 661 6.41 -5.81 18.82
N ILE A 662 5.90 -5.12 17.80
CA ILE A 662 5.33 -3.77 17.90
C ILE A 662 3.91 -3.77 17.33
N PRO A 663 2.87 -3.43 18.14
CA PRO A 663 1.52 -3.23 17.66
C PRO A 663 1.46 -2.10 16.62
N SER A 664 0.53 -2.17 15.66
CA SER A 664 0.42 -1.15 14.60
C SER A 664 0.22 0.27 15.15
N ALA A 665 -0.50 0.43 16.26
CA ALA A 665 -0.68 1.73 16.93
C ALA A 665 0.63 2.34 17.47
N GLY A 666 1.69 1.53 17.63
CA GLY A 666 3.02 1.95 18.06
C GLY A 666 3.99 2.22 16.90
N LEU A 667 3.69 1.77 15.68
CA LEU A 667 4.63 1.78 14.55
C LEU A 667 5.10 3.18 14.18
N ASP A 668 4.19 4.17 14.13
CA ASP A 668 4.54 5.54 13.75
C ASP A 668 5.57 6.14 14.68
N TYR A 669 5.32 6.02 15.98
CA TYR A 669 6.19 6.54 17.03
C TYR A 669 7.53 5.80 17.08
N TYR A 670 7.51 4.46 16.98
CA TYR A 670 8.73 3.68 16.89
C TYR A 670 9.59 4.15 15.72
N SER A 671 9.01 4.20 14.52
CA SER A 671 9.78 4.49 13.31
C SER A 671 10.36 5.90 13.35
N GLU A 672 9.57 6.91 13.72
CA GLU A 672 10.05 8.30 13.84
C GLU A 672 11.19 8.46 14.85
N LEU A 673 11.12 7.75 15.98
CA LEU A 673 12.20 7.77 16.96
C LEU A 673 13.45 7.07 16.40
N MET A 674 13.26 5.94 15.73
CA MET A 674 14.34 5.15 15.15
C MET A 674 15.04 5.87 13.98
N GLU A 675 14.35 6.69 13.19
CA GLU A 675 15.00 7.57 12.20
C GLU A 675 16.04 8.49 12.84
N ILE A 676 15.66 9.15 13.95
CA ILE A 676 16.56 10.07 14.66
C ILE A 676 17.72 9.31 15.30
N PHE A 677 17.45 8.16 15.92
CA PHE A 677 18.49 7.30 16.49
C PHE A 677 19.46 6.80 15.42
N PHE A 678 18.95 6.41 14.26
CA PHE A 678 19.76 6.00 13.11
C PHE A 678 20.64 7.14 12.59
N GLN A 679 20.07 8.34 12.40
CA GLN A 679 20.84 9.53 12.00
C GLN A 679 21.94 9.90 13.01
N ALA A 680 21.68 9.66 14.30
CA ALA A 680 22.67 9.83 15.37
C ALA A 680 23.74 8.73 15.40
N GLY A 681 23.49 7.57 14.77
CA GLY A 681 24.35 6.39 14.83
C GLY A 681 24.26 5.65 16.16
N LEU A 682 23.10 5.68 16.82
CA LEU A 682 22.89 5.05 18.12
C LEU A 682 22.77 3.52 17.96
N PHE A 683 23.60 2.77 18.67
CA PHE A 683 23.68 1.32 18.54
C PHE A 683 22.36 0.61 18.88
N HIS A 684 22.02 -0.45 18.13
CA HIS A 684 20.75 -1.18 18.17
C HIS A 684 20.25 -1.51 19.58
N GLU A 685 21.10 -2.10 20.40
CA GLU A 685 20.71 -2.55 21.74
C GLU A 685 20.50 -1.39 22.72
N ILE A 686 21.13 -0.23 22.47
CA ILE A 686 20.92 1.00 23.24
C ILE A 686 19.65 1.71 22.76
N ALA A 687 19.49 1.86 21.44
CA ALA A 687 18.31 2.44 20.79
C ALA A 687 17.02 1.75 21.25
N MET A 688 17.00 0.41 21.25
CA MET A 688 15.85 -0.38 21.72
C MET A 688 15.63 -0.22 23.22
N SER A 689 16.68 -0.20 24.04
CA SER A 689 16.56 0.07 25.48
C SER A 689 15.89 1.43 25.75
N LYS A 690 16.35 2.51 25.09
CA LYS A 690 15.77 3.85 25.22
C LYS A 690 14.31 3.89 24.77
N TYR A 691 13.96 3.20 23.69
CA TYR A 691 12.57 3.06 23.25
C TYR A 691 11.70 2.38 24.32
N LEU A 692 12.16 1.27 24.90
CA LEU A 692 11.41 0.52 25.91
C LEU A 692 11.15 1.32 27.20
N TYR A 693 12.06 2.22 27.59
CA TYR A 693 11.80 3.16 28.68
C TYR A 693 10.63 4.10 28.42
N SER A 694 10.28 4.33 27.16
CA SER A 694 9.24 5.28 26.74
C SER A 694 7.88 4.65 26.43
N VAL A 695 7.77 3.31 26.44
CA VAL A 695 6.54 2.60 26.07
C VAL A 695 6.19 1.48 27.05
N PRO A 696 4.88 1.21 27.27
CA PRO A 696 4.50 0.00 27.99
C PRO A 696 4.90 -1.21 27.15
N HIS A 697 5.59 -2.15 27.79
CA HIS A 697 6.03 -3.38 27.14
C HIS A 697 5.88 -4.57 28.08
N ARG A 698 5.78 -5.75 27.48
CA ARG A 698 5.78 -7.04 28.17
C ARG A 698 7.10 -7.74 27.91
N THR A 699 7.53 -8.53 28.89
CA THR A 699 8.69 -9.41 28.78
C THR A 699 8.26 -10.87 28.73
N LEU A 700 9.14 -11.73 28.24
CA LEU A 700 8.95 -13.17 28.31
C LEU A 700 9.46 -13.67 29.67
N GLU A 701 8.86 -14.74 30.18
CA GLU A 701 9.45 -15.47 31.31
C GLU A 701 10.81 -16.05 30.89
N ASN A 702 11.78 -16.11 31.81
CA ASN A 702 13.12 -16.62 31.53
C ASN A 702 13.14 -18.06 31.00
N SER A 703 12.10 -18.86 31.25
CA SER A 703 11.91 -20.21 30.72
C SER A 703 11.43 -20.24 29.27
N LYS A 704 10.93 -19.12 28.74
CA LYS A 704 10.29 -18.98 27.44
C LYS A 704 11.21 -18.43 26.35
N PHE A 705 12.43 -18.03 26.67
CA PHE A 705 13.41 -17.64 25.66
C PHE A 705 14.80 -18.13 26.03
N LEU A 706 15.66 -18.28 25.03
CA LEU A 706 17.04 -18.68 25.24
C LEU A 706 17.98 -17.81 24.43
N SER A 707 18.81 -17.05 25.14
CA SER A 707 19.98 -16.39 24.57
C SER A 707 21.23 -17.23 24.87
N LEU A 708 21.91 -17.69 23.83
CA LEU A 708 23.18 -18.44 23.90
C LEU A 708 24.38 -17.49 23.86
N LEU A 709 24.20 -16.27 24.34
CA LEU A 709 25.31 -15.39 24.69
C LEU A 709 26.03 -16.01 25.90
N PHE A 710 27.34 -15.80 25.97
CA PHE A 710 28.31 -16.33 26.96
C PHE A 710 27.70 -16.88 28.27
N PRO A 711 28.06 -18.10 28.75
CA PRO A 711 29.19 -18.97 28.36
C PRO A 711 28.81 -20.14 27.43
N LYS A 712 27.56 -20.24 26.96
CA LYS A 712 27.12 -21.37 26.13
C LYS A 712 27.64 -21.25 24.69
N PRO A 713 28.22 -22.30 24.08
CA PRO A 713 28.67 -22.23 22.70
C PRO A 713 27.49 -22.09 21.74
N ARG A 714 27.54 -21.07 20.86
CA ARG A 714 26.50 -20.79 19.84
C ARG A 714 26.24 -21.98 18.90
N SER A 715 27.23 -22.84 18.68
CA SER A 715 27.09 -24.08 17.90
C SER A 715 26.26 -25.16 18.59
N ALA A 716 26.11 -25.09 19.92
CA ALA A 716 25.45 -26.10 20.75
C ALA A 716 23.98 -25.80 21.08
N TRP A 717 23.34 -24.95 20.28
CA TRP A 717 21.95 -24.53 20.47
C TRP A 717 20.98 -25.73 20.56
N TYR A 718 21.26 -26.79 19.81
CA TYR A 718 20.48 -28.02 19.77
C TYR A 718 20.40 -28.75 21.12
N LEU A 719 21.41 -28.60 22.00
CA LEU A 719 21.39 -29.18 23.35
C LEU A 719 20.40 -28.48 24.27
N ASN A 720 20.13 -27.19 24.02
CA ASN A 720 19.32 -26.34 24.88
C ASN A 720 17.93 -26.04 24.31
N TYR A 721 17.66 -26.44 23.06
CA TYR A 721 16.36 -26.25 22.42
C TYR A 721 15.25 -27.09 23.10
N THR A 722 14.15 -26.42 23.44
CA THR A 722 12.86 -27.02 23.82
C THR A 722 11.72 -26.38 23.04
N ALA A 723 10.62 -27.11 22.91
CA ALA A 723 9.37 -26.67 22.27
C ALA A 723 8.68 -25.49 22.96
N GLU A 724 8.93 -25.34 24.25
CA GLU A 724 8.28 -24.36 25.12
C GLU A 724 8.89 -22.97 24.99
N LEU A 725 10.08 -22.89 24.38
CA LEU A 725 10.71 -21.62 24.02
C LEU A 725 9.89 -20.95 22.93
N VAL A 726 9.59 -19.66 23.12
CA VAL A 726 9.10 -18.73 22.09
C VAL A 726 10.21 -18.43 21.09
N MET A 727 11.43 -18.21 21.57
CA MET A 727 12.57 -17.91 20.72
C MET A 727 13.89 -18.46 21.27
N ILE A 728 14.84 -18.69 20.35
CA ILE A 728 16.23 -19.00 20.66
C ILE A 728 17.15 -18.23 19.70
N HIS A 729 18.21 -17.66 20.26
CA HIS A 729 19.20 -16.88 19.53
C HIS A 729 20.61 -17.09 20.13
N PRO A 730 21.68 -17.15 19.30
CA PRO A 730 21.65 -17.32 17.86
C PRO A 730 21.60 -18.80 17.42
N ILE A 731 21.05 -19.04 16.24
CA ILE A 731 21.08 -20.27 15.45
C ILE A 731 21.60 -19.94 14.04
N LYS A 732 22.87 -20.25 13.76
CA LYS A 732 23.47 -19.99 12.44
C LYS A 732 23.01 -21.02 11.40
N LEU A 733 21.85 -20.76 10.79
CA LEU A 733 21.24 -21.64 9.78
C LEU A 733 22.14 -21.92 8.56
N SER A 734 23.08 -21.01 8.25
CA SER A 734 24.04 -21.19 7.15
C SER A 734 24.93 -22.43 7.30
N LEU A 735 25.19 -22.89 8.54
CA LEU A 735 25.98 -24.09 8.83
C LEU A 735 25.30 -25.38 8.34
N LEU A 736 23.97 -25.34 8.14
CA LEU A 736 23.18 -26.49 7.71
C LEU A 736 23.38 -26.84 6.22
N GLY A 737 24.10 -26.00 5.46
CA GLY A 737 24.37 -26.23 4.05
C GLY A 737 25.32 -27.38 3.77
N ASN A 738 26.21 -27.73 4.71
CA ASN A 738 27.21 -28.78 4.51
C ASN A 738 26.60 -30.18 4.74
N TYR A 739 26.61 -31.02 3.70
CA TYR A 739 26.05 -32.37 3.74
C TYR A 739 26.79 -33.30 4.72
N THR A 740 28.11 -33.16 4.85
CA THR A 740 28.92 -33.95 5.78
C THR A 740 28.61 -33.58 7.24
N ILE A 741 28.32 -32.30 7.50
CA ILE A 741 27.84 -31.83 8.81
C ILE A 741 26.48 -32.47 9.14
N ARG A 742 25.56 -32.50 8.15
CA ARG A 742 24.24 -33.16 8.28
C ARG A 742 24.34 -34.68 8.47
N ASN A 743 25.27 -35.36 7.81
CA ASN A 743 25.45 -36.81 7.87
C ASN A 743 26.21 -37.31 9.11
N ARG A 744 27.28 -36.63 9.56
CA ARG A 744 28.02 -37.03 10.78
C ARG A 744 27.12 -37.08 12.01
N ALA A 745 26.19 -36.14 12.10
CA ALA A 745 25.26 -36.09 13.21
C ALA A 745 24.22 -37.22 13.18
N LYS A 746 23.94 -37.81 12.02
CA LYS A 746 23.12 -39.02 11.91
C LYS A 746 23.87 -40.24 12.49
N GLU A 747 25.13 -40.44 12.13
CA GLU A 747 25.96 -41.56 12.60
C GLU A 747 26.18 -41.53 14.13
N GLU A 748 26.32 -40.34 14.73
CA GLU A 748 26.44 -40.21 16.19
C GLU A 748 25.12 -40.35 16.97
N VAL A 749 23.98 -40.04 16.35
CA VAL A 749 22.64 -40.32 16.92
C VAL A 749 22.35 -41.82 16.87
N ASP A 750 22.76 -42.52 15.80
CA ASP A 750 22.59 -43.98 15.67
C ASP A 750 23.59 -44.76 16.58
N GLY A 751 24.77 -44.18 16.89
CA GLY A 751 25.79 -44.78 17.76
C GLY A 751 25.51 -44.70 19.27
N LYS A 752 24.66 -43.77 19.71
CA LYS A 752 24.14 -43.73 21.10
C LYS A 752 22.77 -44.38 21.08
N LYS A 753 22.62 -45.57 21.71
CA LYS A 753 21.30 -46.23 21.88
C LYS A 753 20.27 -45.15 22.23
N PRO A 754 19.24 -44.94 21.38
CA PRO A 754 18.17 -44.03 21.73
C PRO A 754 17.58 -44.53 23.05
N ASP A 755 17.47 -43.66 24.05
CA ASP A 755 16.58 -43.93 25.16
C ASP A 755 15.18 -44.12 24.54
N PRO A 756 14.59 -45.33 24.62
CA PRO A 756 13.32 -45.62 23.95
C PRO A 756 12.17 -44.72 24.43
N GLY A 757 12.38 -43.94 25.49
CA GLY A 757 11.46 -42.94 26.02
C GLY A 757 11.47 -41.58 25.31
N ASN A 758 12.52 -41.18 24.58
CA ASN A 758 12.69 -39.78 24.11
C ASN A 758 12.63 -39.57 22.59
N LEU A 759 12.55 -40.65 21.81
CA LEU A 759 12.29 -40.62 20.36
C LEU A 759 11.16 -41.60 20.03
N LYS A 760 10.09 -41.59 20.83
CA LYS A 760 8.80 -41.98 20.27
C LYS A 760 8.40 -40.83 19.36
N VAL A 761 8.49 -41.05 18.05
CA VAL A 761 7.47 -40.52 17.14
C VAL A 761 6.17 -41.09 17.69
N THR A 762 5.56 -40.34 18.61
CA THR A 762 4.29 -40.70 19.22
C THR A 762 3.35 -41.00 18.08
N HIS A 763 2.70 -42.17 18.11
CA HIS A 763 1.53 -42.42 17.28
C HIS A 763 0.72 -41.13 17.25
N LEU A 764 0.56 -40.55 16.05
CA LEU A 764 -0.13 -39.30 15.79
C LEU A 764 -1.54 -39.35 16.39
N ARG A 765 -1.67 -39.00 17.68
CA ARG A 765 -2.95 -38.60 18.26
C ARG A 765 -3.08 -37.12 17.95
N ILE A 766 -3.56 -36.86 16.74
CA ILE A 766 -3.90 -35.53 16.25
C ILE A 766 -5.08 -35.03 17.09
N VAL A 767 -4.87 -34.00 17.90
CA VAL A 767 -5.95 -33.43 18.75
C VAL A 767 -6.26 -31.96 18.39
N THR A 768 -5.32 -31.18 17.85
CA THR A 768 -5.55 -29.76 17.47
C THR A 768 -4.67 -29.30 16.29
N GLY A 769 -4.99 -28.17 15.65
CA GLY A 769 -4.21 -27.59 14.54
C GLY A 769 -2.83 -27.06 14.93
N LEU A 770 -2.69 -26.44 16.12
CA LEU A 770 -1.39 -26.02 16.64
C LEU A 770 -0.46 -27.23 16.87
N GLU A 771 -1.00 -28.38 17.26
CA GLU A 771 -0.23 -29.60 17.49
C GLU A 771 0.41 -30.13 16.19
N ILE A 772 -0.30 -30.08 15.07
CA ILE A 772 0.24 -30.46 13.75
C ILE A 772 1.34 -29.49 13.32
N GLN A 773 1.14 -28.19 13.53
CA GLN A 773 2.10 -27.15 13.14
C GLN A 773 3.34 -27.17 14.03
N ARG A 774 3.15 -27.36 15.33
CA ARG A 774 4.18 -27.66 16.31
C ARG A 774 4.94 -28.90 15.88
N GLN A 775 4.28 -30.02 15.59
CA GLN A 775 4.96 -31.23 15.11
C GLN A 775 5.71 -30.99 13.80
N ILE A 776 5.17 -30.22 12.84
CA ILE A 776 5.86 -29.87 11.59
C ILE A 776 7.16 -29.10 11.86
N GLN A 777 7.09 -28.03 12.65
CA GLN A 777 8.22 -27.14 12.85
C GLN A 777 9.15 -27.63 13.96
N GLU A 778 8.65 -28.25 15.02
CA GLU A 778 9.44 -29.04 15.96
C GLU A 778 10.10 -30.20 15.25
N THR A 779 9.45 -30.90 14.33
CA THR A 779 10.15 -31.98 13.63
C THR A 779 11.23 -31.39 12.73
N CYS A 780 11.01 -30.24 12.09
CA CYS A 780 12.11 -29.51 11.43
C CYS A 780 13.22 -29.09 12.40
N LEU A 781 12.93 -28.44 13.53
CA LEU A 781 13.91 -27.91 14.49
C LEU A 781 14.60 -29.01 15.32
N SER A 782 13.85 -30.06 15.70
CA SER A 782 14.32 -31.30 16.33
C SER A 782 15.16 -32.13 15.36
N PHE A 783 14.84 -32.12 14.07
CA PHE A 783 15.66 -32.68 13.00
C PHE A 783 16.93 -31.85 12.76
N LEU A 784 16.84 -30.51 12.76
CA LEU A 784 18.02 -29.63 12.75
C LEU A 784 18.90 -29.87 13.98
N LYS A 785 18.28 -30.19 15.13
CA LYS A 785 18.93 -30.65 16.36
C LYS A 785 19.57 -32.04 16.22
N SER A 786 18.94 -32.98 15.53
CA SER A 786 19.52 -34.30 15.20
C SER A 786 20.65 -34.22 14.17
N CYS A 787 20.64 -33.24 13.26
CA CYS A 787 21.70 -32.95 12.28
C CYS A 787 22.95 -32.27 12.88
N MET A 788 22.96 -31.92 14.18
CA MET A 788 24.08 -31.22 14.83
C MET A 788 24.63 -31.95 16.07
N ARG A 789 24.04 -33.07 16.48
CA ARG A 789 24.46 -33.83 17.68
C ARG A 789 25.86 -34.44 17.62
N GLY A 790 26.54 -34.38 16.47
CA GLY A 790 27.91 -34.84 16.26
C GLY A 790 28.91 -33.76 15.86
N TYR A 791 28.89 -32.65 16.59
CA TYR A 791 29.94 -31.62 16.59
C TYR A 791 30.56 -31.49 17.97
#